data_AF-A0A8B6GUD0-F1
#
_entry.id   AF-A0A8B6GUD0-F1
#
_cell.length_a   1.000
_cell.length_b   1.000
_cell.length_c   1.000
_cell.angle_alpha   90.00
_cell.angle_beta   90.00
_cell.angle_gamma   90.00
#
_symmetry.space_group_name_H-M   'P 1'
#
loop_
_entity.id
_entity.type
_entity.pdbx_description
1 polymer ?
#
loop_
_entity_poly.entity_id
_entity_poly.type
_entity_poly.pdbx_seq_one_letter_code
_entity_poly.pdbx_strand_id
1 'polypeptide(L)'
;MYLDDGLGGASDLVSSKRASDYIRKSLSDFGFLIAEDKCIWYPQQNLIWIGLVWDMYLGKIQITQERVDRLLLSIVKILDGVSKGKILYRAKLVACIVGQIISMQVVFGSLVRLRTRELYQCIVLRASWKSLVALTAPAVGELRFWSNSVNDLNEMGVNLHESDLYDLKAYTDASDIGFGGFVVPAIDSNSAESVCDSSDVQMNSSLITPRNSLHTVVGSWADHESIKSSTWRELEAVNRTVKSSLHLLKNQRHYKLIQIIKNVTSIVKNGSRKTDLQVLACELHTLCFENSCKITTQWIPRDQNKVADNLSRYSDCDDWGISTDVFNSLDNIWGIHTVDRFATDYNTKCTRFNSKFWCNCTEAVDAFKQNWKGENNWVVPPPNLVCKVIRKFLEDEANGTLVVPFWKSAPYWVLLCESNGNFKRFINNKKFLTEENSVITGRGLNIEQFVHEAVEDSGIEEGHSLHNLVRSLSTRLLDARSESTDKKYYYGFMKWKRFCIEHSLLSLPASPIHIALYFVHLLDNGGTFSTVNTAFYSVKWAHEICGQLDPTSNTFVQNLLESAKRTAKNPVNKKDPVSKDILIDLCSMYQYSNDLTVVRDLVMILLSFSAFLRFSELSQLKCNDVTIKEGYLVLKIRKSKTDQYRAGDEVLVSRGSL
;
A
#
# COMPACT_ATOMS: atom_id res chain seq x y z
N MET A 1 40.93 -5.09 19.53
CA MET A 1 42.16 -5.46 18.81
C MET A 1 41.72 -6.14 17.52
N TYR A 2 42.17 -5.65 16.38
CA TYR A 2 41.90 -6.21 15.06
C TYR A 2 43.25 -6.44 14.38
N LEU A 3 43.59 -7.71 14.16
CA LEU A 3 44.92 -8.12 13.69
C LEU A 3 46.03 -7.54 14.59
N ASP A 4 46.80 -6.59 14.07
CA ASP A 4 47.92 -5.90 14.69
C ASP A 4 47.54 -4.61 15.44
N ASP A 5 46.35 -4.04 15.19
CA ASP A 5 45.94 -2.74 15.74
C ASP A 5 44.93 -2.85 16.91
N GLY A 6 45.06 -1.96 17.90
CA GLY A 6 44.13 -1.81 19.01
C GLY A 6 43.43 -0.45 19.02
N LEU A 7 42.15 -0.42 19.40
CA LEU A 7 41.39 0.80 19.66
C LEU A 7 40.72 0.67 21.03
N GLY A 8 40.75 1.74 21.83
CA GLY A 8 40.12 1.80 23.15
C GLY A 8 39.72 3.24 23.50
N GLY A 9 38.73 3.37 24.38
CA GLY A 9 38.21 4.68 24.82
C GLY A 9 37.31 4.54 26.04
N ALA A 10 37.01 5.67 26.68
CA ALA A 10 36.08 5.78 27.79
C ALA A 10 35.20 7.03 27.64
N SER A 11 34.19 7.16 28.51
CA SER A 11 33.24 8.29 28.50
C SER A 11 33.87 9.65 28.82
N ASP A 12 35.03 9.67 29.48
CA ASP A 12 35.74 10.88 29.86
C ASP A 12 37.25 10.78 29.59
N LEU A 13 37.90 11.95 29.49
CA LEU A 13 39.32 12.06 29.16
C LEU A 13 40.21 11.41 30.22
N VAL A 14 39.85 11.51 31.51
CA VAL A 14 40.69 11.00 32.61
C VAL A 14 40.70 9.48 32.59
N SER A 15 39.52 8.86 32.46
CA SER A 15 39.37 7.42 32.33
C SER A 15 40.04 6.89 31.06
N SER A 16 39.89 7.59 29.92
CA SER A 16 40.52 7.20 28.66
C SER A 16 42.05 7.25 28.76
N LYS A 17 42.60 8.28 29.40
CA LYS A 17 44.04 8.40 29.61
C LYS A 17 44.58 7.32 30.54
N ARG A 18 43.88 7.05 31.65
CA ARG A 18 44.24 5.95 32.57
C ARG A 18 44.25 4.60 31.86
N ALA A 19 43.24 4.32 31.04
CA ALA A 19 43.16 3.09 30.26
C ALA A 19 44.31 2.98 29.25
N SER A 20 44.62 4.09 28.55
CA SER A 20 45.73 4.17 27.60
C SER A 20 47.08 3.91 28.27
N ASP A 21 47.36 4.60 29.38
CA ASP A 21 48.59 4.43 30.16
C ASP A 21 48.73 3.00 30.71
N TYR A 22 47.63 2.42 31.20
CA TYR A 22 47.58 1.04 31.67
C TYR A 22 47.89 0.04 30.55
N ILE A 23 47.28 0.20 29.38
CA ILE A 23 47.50 -0.69 28.22
C ILE A 23 48.94 -0.57 27.74
N ARG A 24 49.45 0.66 27.58
CA ARG A 24 50.84 0.91 27.15
C ARG A 24 51.83 0.23 28.08
N LYS A 25 51.67 0.43 29.40
CA LYS A 25 52.51 -0.20 30.41
C LYS A 25 52.41 -1.72 30.36
N SER A 26 51.18 -2.26 30.32
CA SER A 26 50.96 -3.70 30.30
C SER A 26 51.63 -4.36 29.09
N LEU A 27 51.52 -3.76 27.90
CA LEU A 27 52.18 -4.28 26.69
C LEU A 27 53.70 -4.32 26.84
N SER A 28 54.30 -3.27 27.41
CA SER A 28 55.73 -3.26 27.72
C SER A 28 56.11 -4.32 28.77
N ASP A 29 55.32 -4.47 29.83
CA ASP A 29 55.53 -5.46 30.90
C ASP A 29 55.45 -6.90 30.36
N PHE A 30 54.61 -7.15 29.35
CA PHE A 30 54.53 -8.43 28.63
C PHE A 30 55.63 -8.63 27.57
N GLY A 31 56.55 -7.67 27.40
CA GLY A 31 57.68 -7.76 26.49
C GLY A 31 57.37 -7.41 25.03
N PHE A 32 56.23 -6.76 24.74
CA PHE A 32 55.94 -6.27 23.39
C PHE A 32 56.76 -5.01 23.07
N LEU A 33 57.27 -4.94 21.84
CA LEU A 33 57.92 -3.75 21.31
C LEU A 33 56.86 -2.83 20.66
N ILE A 34 56.72 -1.63 21.20
CA ILE A 34 55.73 -0.65 20.77
C ILE A 34 56.33 0.26 19.69
N ALA A 35 55.66 0.38 18.54
CA ALA A 35 56.00 1.36 17.51
C ALA A 35 55.44 2.75 17.89
N GLU A 36 56.16 3.47 18.73
CA GLU A 36 55.71 4.75 19.32
C GLU A 36 55.35 5.83 18.28
N ASP A 37 55.98 5.81 17.11
CA ASP A 37 55.71 6.71 15.99
C ASP A 37 54.36 6.45 15.31
N LYS A 38 53.80 5.25 15.48
CA LYS A 38 52.52 4.83 14.90
C LYS A 38 51.38 4.81 15.91
N CYS A 39 51.69 4.86 17.21
CA CYS A 39 50.71 4.75 18.27
C CYS A 39 50.17 6.13 18.68
N ILE A 40 48.85 6.21 18.89
CA ILE A 40 48.19 7.40 19.44
C ILE A 40 47.79 7.08 20.88
N TRP A 41 48.65 7.45 21.84
CA TRP A 41 48.42 7.17 23.26
C TRP A 41 47.60 8.25 23.97
N TYR A 42 47.66 9.49 23.50
CA TYR A 42 46.82 10.54 24.08
C TYR A 42 45.39 10.42 23.51
N PRO A 43 44.34 10.34 24.35
CA PRO A 43 42.98 10.19 23.85
C PRO A 43 42.57 11.34 22.90
N GLN A 44 41.93 11.00 21.79
CA GLN A 44 41.44 11.94 20.78
C GLN A 44 39.97 11.64 20.46
N GLN A 45 39.22 12.68 20.10
CA GLN A 45 37.81 12.52 19.66
C GLN A 45 37.70 12.21 18.17
N ASN A 46 38.71 12.54 17.36
CA ASN A 46 38.76 12.27 15.93
C ASN A 46 39.96 11.38 15.64
N LEU A 47 39.74 10.20 15.08
CA LEU A 47 40.80 9.25 14.81
C LEU A 47 40.54 8.45 13.54
N ILE A 48 41.60 8.10 12.81
CA ILE A 48 41.52 7.19 11.67
C ILE A 48 41.91 5.79 12.13
N TRP A 49 41.01 4.82 11.97
CA TRP A 49 41.26 3.41 12.31
C TRP A 49 40.73 2.49 11.22
N ILE A 50 41.57 1.57 10.73
CA ILE A 50 41.26 0.64 9.62
C ILE A 50 40.73 1.39 8.37
N GLY A 51 41.26 2.59 8.12
CA GLY A 51 40.84 3.43 7.00
C GLY A 51 39.40 3.97 7.09
N LEU A 52 38.87 4.08 8.30
CA LEU A 52 37.63 4.77 8.65
C LEU A 52 37.95 5.97 9.54
N VAL A 53 37.24 7.07 9.35
CA VAL A 53 37.27 8.24 10.24
C VAL A 53 36.22 8.01 11.34
N TRP A 54 36.67 7.98 12.58
CA TRP A 54 35.83 7.92 13.77
C TRP A 54 35.77 9.33 14.34
N ASP A 55 34.63 9.99 14.18
CA ASP A 55 34.34 11.30 14.72
C ASP A 55 33.41 11.17 15.93
N MET A 56 34.00 11.17 17.11
CA MET A 56 33.27 11.06 18.39
C MET A 56 32.59 12.38 18.78
N TYR A 57 32.92 13.50 18.13
CA TYR A 57 32.26 14.78 18.37
C TYR A 57 30.90 14.83 17.66
N LEU A 58 30.85 14.40 16.40
CA LEU A 58 29.62 14.24 15.61
C LEU A 58 28.90 12.92 15.88
N GLY A 59 29.58 11.95 16.49
CA GLY A 59 29.04 10.62 16.73
C GLY A 59 28.92 9.79 15.44
N LYS A 60 29.86 9.93 14.51
CA LYS A 60 29.81 9.33 13.17
C LYS A 60 31.06 8.54 12.79
N ILE A 61 30.85 7.53 11.96
CA ILE A 61 31.89 6.79 11.23
C ILE A 61 31.78 7.13 9.74
N GLN A 62 32.89 7.50 9.13
CA GLN A 62 32.97 7.87 7.71
C GLN A 62 34.15 7.15 7.02
N ILE A 63 34.16 7.13 5.70
CA ILE A 63 35.30 6.71 4.88
C ILE A 63 36.31 7.87 4.82
N THR A 64 37.61 7.57 4.84
CA THR A 64 38.64 8.59 4.65
C THR A 64 38.53 9.25 3.28
N GLN A 65 38.72 10.58 3.22
CA GLN A 65 38.60 11.33 1.97
C GLN A 65 39.56 10.82 0.89
N GLU A 66 40.76 10.39 1.27
CA GLU A 66 41.74 9.80 0.35
C GLU A 66 41.18 8.59 -0.42
N ARG A 67 40.39 7.73 0.24
CA ARG A 67 39.77 6.56 -0.41
C ARG A 67 38.64 6.99 -1.34
N VAL A 68 37.86 8.00 -0.96
CA VAL A 68 36.80 8.58 -1.78
C VAL A 68 37.37 9.22 -3.05
N ASP A 69 38.40 10.05 -2.91
CA ASP A 69 39.09 10.70 -4.03
C ASP A 69 39.69 9.67 -4.99
N ARG A 70 40.31 8.61 -4.46
CA ARG A 70 40.87 7.51 -5.27
C ARG A 70 39.79 6.79 -6.09
N LEU A 71 38.61 6.59 -5.51
CA LEU A 71 37.46 6.02 -6.22
C LEU A 71 36.97 6.96 -7.32
N LEU A 72 36.74 8.23 -7.01
CA LEU A 72 36.32 9.25 -7.97
C LEU A 72 37.29 9.37 -9.16
N LEU A 73 38.59 9.45 -8.89
CA LEU A 73 39.63 9.47 -9.93
C LEU A 73 39.59 8.22 -10.83
N SER A 74 39.25 7.06 -10.28
CA SER A 74 39.15 5.81 -11.05
C SER A 74 37.89 5.80 -11.93
N ILE A 75 36.77 6.30 -11.40
CA ILE A 75 35.49 6.42 -12.11
C ILE A 75 35.59 7.45 -13.26
N VAL A 76 36.12 8.64 -12.99
CA VAL A 76 36.24 9.73 -13.98
C VAL A 76 37.06 9.29 -15.20
N LYS A 77 38.14 8.51 -15.01
CA LYS A 77 38.92 7.94 -16.12
C LYS A 77 38.08 7.07 -17.06
N ILE A 78 37.09 6.35 -16.53
CA ILE A 78 36.18 5.57 -17.36
C ILE A 78 35.17 6.50 -18.03
N LEU A 79 34.50 7.37 -17.26
CA LEU A 79 33.43 8.23 -17.77
C LEU A 79 33.91 9.20 -18.87
N ASP A 80 35.12 9.75 -18.78
CA ASP A 80 35.73 10.57 -19.84
C ASP A 80 35.99 9.78 -21.13
N GLY A 81 36.34 8.49 -21.01
CA GLY A 81 36.41 7.63 -22.18
C GLY A 81 35.03 7.35 -22.79
N VAL A 82 34.01 7.15 -21.94
CA VAL A 82 32.64 6.86 -22.39
C VAL A 82 32.04 8.06 -23.12
N SER A 83 32.28 9.29 -22.67
CA SER A 83 31.85 10.51 -23.37
C SER A 83 32.50 10.66 -24.75
N LYS A 84 33.68 10.09 -24.95
CA LYS A 84 34.40 10.01 -26.22
C LYS A 84 34.03 8.77 -27.06
N GLY A 85 33.00 8.02 -26.66
CA GLY A 85 32.50 6.84 -27.38
C GLY A 85 33.24 5.53 -27.06
N LYS A 86 34.17 5.52 -26.10
CA LYS A 86 34.88 4.29 -25.70
C LYS A 86 33.99 3.43 -24.81
N ILE A 87 33.77 2.18 -25.22
CA ILE A 87 32.95 1.21 -24.47
C ILE A 87 33.76 0.04 -23.88
N LEU A 88 34.98 -0.18 -24.36
CA LEU A 88 35.85 -1.30 -23.96
C LEU A 88 36.91 -0.87 -22.94
N TYR A 89 36.95 -1.55 -21.81
CA TYR A 89 37.89 -1.27 -20.71
C TYR A 89 38.54 -2.56 -20.20
N ARG A 90 39.76 -2.45 -19.66
CA ARG A 90 40.44 -3.61 -19.04
C ARG A 90 39.61 -4.12 -17.86
N ALA A 91 39.35 -5.42 -17.80
CA ALA A 91 38.60 -6.04 -16.71
C ALA A 91 39.18 -5.69 -15.33
N LYS A 92 40.51 -5.65 -15.19
CA LYS A 92 41.21 -5.25 -13.96
C LYS A 92 40.85 -3.82 -13.50
N LEU A 93 40.64 -2.88 -14.41
CA LEU A 93 40.28 -1.51 -14.06
C LEU A 93 38.86 -1.45 -13.48
N VAL A 94 37.90 -2.10 -14.15
CA VAL A 94 36.50 -2.17 -13.69
C VAL A 94 36.42 -2.86 -12.32
N ALA A 95 37.16 -3.97 -12.15
CA ALA A 95 37.22 -4.68 -10.88
C ALA A 95 37.91 -3.90 -9.76
N CYS A 96 38.87 -3.03 -10.07
CA CYS A 96 39.49 -2.12 -9.10
C CYS A 96 38.45 -1.17 -8.51
N ILE A 97 37.62 -0.55 -9.36
CA ILE A 97 36.53 0.36 -8.94
C ILE A 97 35.54 -0.40 -8.05
N VAL A 98 35.09 -1.57 -8.51
CA VAL A 98 34.16 -2.40 -7.72
C VAL A 98 34.77 -2.78 -6.36
N GLY A 99 36.04 -3.18 -6.32
CA GLY A 99 36.75 -3.48 -5.06
C GLY A 99 36.87 -2.28 -4.13
N GLN A 100 37.12 -1.09 -4.67
CA GLN A 100 37.13 0.17 -3.90
C GLN A 100 35.76 0.42 -3.27
N ILE A 101 34.66 0.31 -4.02
CA ILE A 101 33.30 0.50 -3.51
C ILE A 101 32.97 -0.53 -2.41
N ILE A 102 33.29 -1.80 -2.64
CA ILE A 102 33.03 -2.88 -1.66
C ILE A 102 33.78 -2.64 -0.36
N SER A 103 35.02 -2.16 -0.43
CA SER A 103 35.80 -1.84 0.76
C SER A 103 35.16 -0.75 1.64
N MET A 104 34.19 0.00 1.11
CA MET A 104 33.47 1.08 1.80
C MET A 104 32.09 0.63 2.31
N GLN A 105 31.76 -0.66 2.21
CA GLN A 105 30.45 -1.22 2.61
C GLN A 105 30.08 -0.97 4.08
N VAL A 106 31.06 -0.82 4.97
CA VAL A 106 30.82 -0.50 6.39
C VAL A 106 30.02 0.80 6.54
N VAL A 107 30.28 1.80 5.69
CA VAL A 107 29.59 3.09 5.73
C VAL A 107 28.39 3.12 4.80
N PHE A 108 28.55 2.65 3.55
CA PHE A 108 27.50 2.75 2.53
C PHE A 108 26.44 1.63 2.59
N GLY A 109 26.65 0.61 3.43
CA GLY A 109 25.68 -0.45 3.69
C GLY A 109 25.23 -1.23 2.46
N SER A 110 23.92 -1.52 2.36
CA SER A 110 23.30 -2.31 1.29
C SER A 110 23.46 -1.70 -0.10
N LEU A 111 23.66 -0.38 -0.19
CA LEU A 111 23.74 0.34 -1.45
C LEU A 111 24.92 -0.13 -2.31
N VAL A 112 26.03 -0.52 -1.67
CA VAL A 112 27.22 -1.08 -2.34
C VAL A 112 26.84 -2.25 -3.24
N ARG A 113 26.08 -3.21 -2.73
CA ARG A 113 25.69 -4.40 -3.49
C ARG A 113 24.63 -4.10 -4.55
N LEU A 114 23.74 -3.14 -4.26
CA LEU A 114 22.69 -2.72 -5.19
C LEU A 114 23.27 -1.99 -6.41
N ARG A 115 24.30 -1.16 -6.22
CA ARG A 115 24.86 -0.25 -7.22
C ARG A 115 26.20 -0.71 -7.81
N THR A 116 26.52 -1.99 -7.70
CA THR A 116 27.71 -2.59 -8.35
C THR A 116 27.36 -3.83 -9.17
N ARG A 117 26.06 -4.15 -9.29
CA ARG A 117 25.60 -5.41 -9.86
C ARG A 117 25.82 -5.46 -11.36
N GLU A 118 25.56 -4.37 -12.06
CA GLU A 118 25.77 -4.27 -13.51
C GLU A 118 27.27 -4.24 -13.84
N LEU A 119 28.08 -3.54 -13.03
CA LEU A 119 29.53 -3.59 -13.13
C LEU A 119 30.08 -5.00 -12.92
N TYR A 120 29.54 -5.75 -11.97
CA TYR A 120 29.89 -7.15 -11.76
C TYR A 120 29.54 -8.03 -12.96
N GLN A 121 28.38 -7.83 -13.60
CA GLN A 121 28.01 -8.58 -14.79
C GLN A 121 29.03 -8.36 -15.92
N CYS A 122 29.46 -7.11 -16.15
CA CYS A 122 30.53 -6.81 -17.11
C CYS A 122 31.84 -7.54 -16.75
N ILE A 123 32.21 -7.59 -15.47
CA ILE A 123 33.43 -8.26 -15.00
C ILE A 123 33.34 -9.78 -15.17
N VAL A 124 32.18 -10.40 -14.93
CA VAL A 124 32.00 -11.87 -15.04
C VAL A 124 32.21 -12.36 -16.46
N LEU A 125 31.91 -11.53 -17.47
CA LEU A 125 32.12 -11.86 -18.88
C LEU A 125 33.60 -11.84 -19.33
N ARG A 126 34.55 -11.55 -18.43
CA ARG A 126 35.97 -11.46 -18.77
C ARG A 126 36.57 -12.82 -19.11
N ALA A 127 37.41 -12.86 -20.15
CA ALA A 127 38.27 -14.01 -20.43
C ALA A 127 39.51 -14.04 -19.52
N SER A 128 40.06 -12.87 -19.17
CA SER A 128 41.16 -12.74 -18.20
C SER A 128 41.19 -11.36 -17.56
N TRP A 129 42.00 -11.15 -16.53
CA TRP A 129 42.18 -9.80 -15.95
C TRP A 129 42.79 -8.78 -16.92
N LYS A 130 43.52 -9.26 -17.94
CA LYS A 130 44.11 -8.42 -18.98
C LYS A 130 43.16 -8.14 -20.14
N SER A 131 42.08 -8.92 -20.30
CA SER A 131 41.13 -8.77 -21.39
C SER A 131 40.29 -7.50 -21.25
N LEU A 132 39.74 -7.06 -22.38
CA LEU A 132 38.75 -6.00 -22.41
C LEU A 132 37.36 -6.55 -22.09
N VAL A 133 36.54 -5.73 -21.44
CA VAL A 133 35.11 -5.96 -21.19
C VAL A 133 34.34 -4.76 -21.71
N ALA A 134 33.18 -5.00 -22.31
CA ALA A 134 32.27 -3.95 -22.74
C ALA A 134 31.42 -3.49 -21.56
N LEU A 135 31.39 -2.17 -21.31
CA LEU A 135 30.48 -1.58 -20.33
C LEU A 135 29.11 -1.40 -20.96
N THR A 136 28.09 -1.94 -20.29
CA THR A 136 26.68 -1.75 -20.68
C THR A 136 26.20 -0.36 -20.23
N ALA A 137 25.14 0.16 -20.83
CA ALA A 137 24.54 1.43 -20.41
C ALA A 137 24.12 1.43 -18.91
N PRO A 138 23.52 0.35 -18.36
CA PRO A 138 23.27 0.24 -16.92
C PRO A 138 24.53 0.30 -16.05
N ALA A 139 25.63 -0.34 -16.46
CA ALA A 139 26.91 -0.29 -15.73
C ALA A 139 27.52 1.12 -15.74
N VAL A 140 27.38 1.86 -16.84
CA VAL A 140 27.75 3.29 -16.89
C VAL A 140 26.84 4.11 -15.96
N GLY A 141 25.56 3.77 -15.87
CA GLY A 141 24.62 4.37 -14.91
C GLY A 141 25.09 4.19 -13.46
N GLU A 142 25.56 3.00 -13.07
CA GLU A 142 26.14 2.75 -11.74
C GLU A 142 27.38 3.63 -11.49
N LEU A 143 28.28 3.77 -12.47
CA LEU A 143 29.45 4.64 -12.34
C LEU A 143 29.08 6.11 -12.16
N ARG A 144 28.07 6.60 -12.89
CA ARG A 144 27.56 7.97 -12.73
C ARG A 144 26.94 8.17 -11.36
N PHE A 145 26.17 7.21 -10.86
CA PHE A 145 25.62 7.23 -9.51
C PHE A 145 26.74 7.41 -8.47
N TRP A 146 27.76 6.55 -8.49
CA TRP A 146 28.87 6.68 -7.53
C TRP A 146 29.66 7.97 -7.70
N SER A 147 29.88 8.43 -8.93
CA SER A 147 30.55 9.71 -9.20
C SER A 147 29.81 10.90 -8.58
N ASN A 148 28.47 10.86 -8.57
CA ASN A 148 27.65 11.98 -8.14
C ASN A 148 27.32 11.92 -6.65
N SER A 149 27.23 10.72 -6.06
CA SER A 149 26.65 10.55 -4.72
C SER A 149 27.65 10.14 -3.64
N VAL A 150 28.88 9.73 -3.98
CA VAL A 150 29.81 9.15 -2.98
C VAL A 150 30.23 10.13 -1.88
N ASN A 151 30.39 11.41 -2.19
CA ASN A 151 30.76 12.43 -1.19
C ASN A 151 29.60 12.63 -0.21
N ASP A 152 28.40 12.89 -0.73
CA ASP A 152 27.18 13.04 0.07
C ASP A 152 26.94 11.81 0.96
N LEU A 153 27.05 10.59 0.40
CA LEU A 153 26.92 9.35 1.16
C LEU A 153 27.97 9.23 2.27
N ASN A 154 29.17 9.77 2.05
CA ASN A 154 30.24 9.77 3.04
C ASN A 154 30.01 10.81 4.13
N GLU A 155 29.50 11.99 3.77
CA GLU A 155 29.06 13.03 4.72
C GLU A 155 27.91 12.56 5.61
N MET A 156 26.99 11.77 5.05
CA MET A 156 25.94 11.09 5.83
C MET A 156 26.58 10.23 6.94
N GLY A 157 27.53 9.38 6.57
CA GLY A 157 28.24 8.49 7.49
C GLY A 157 27.32 7.45 8.16
N VAL A 158 27.86 6.75 9.14
CA VAL A 158 27.11 5.85 10.04
C VAL A 158 27.14 6.40 11.45
N ASN A 159 25.98 6.53 12.09
CA ASN A 159 25.92 7.01 13.48
C ASN A 159 26.44 5.93 14.44
N LEU A 160 27.25 6.34 15.42
CA LEU A 160 27.79 5.47 16.48
C LEU A 160 26.72 5.07 17.50
N HIS A 161 25.74 5.95 17.71
CA HIS A 161 24.60 5.73 18.60
C HIS A 161 23.34 5.59 17.75
N GLU A 162 23.20 4.49 17.02
CA GLU A 162 21.88 4.09 16.54
C GLU A 162 21.10 3.58 17.75
N SER A 163 20.29 4.44 18.36
CA SER A 163 19.11 3.93 19.04
C SER A 163 18.23 3.28 17.97
N ASP A 164 17.73 2.06 18.20
CA ASP A 164 16.71 1.39 17.36
C ASP A 164 15.37 2.17 17.29
N LEU A 165 15.37 3.44 17.69
CA LEU A 165 14.26 4.35 17.60
C LEU A 165 14.11 4.79 16.14
N TYR A 166 13.07 4.26 15.52
CA TYR A 166 12.60 4.72 14.22
C TYR A 166 11.77 5.99 14.40
N ASP A 167 11.71 6.85 13.39
CA ASP A 167 10.76 7.97 13.42
C ASP A 167 9.37 7.49 13.01
N LEU A 168 9.33 6.59 12.01
CA LEU A 168 8.11 6.11 11.39
C LEU A 168 8.17 4.60 11.12
N LYS A 169 7.05 3.92 11.32
CA LYS A 169 6.82 2.54 10.86
C LYS A 169 5.82 2.55 9.71
N ALA A 170 6.20 1.95 8.59
CA ALA A 170 5.38 1.80 7.40
C ALA A 170 4.95 0.34 7.22
N TYR A 171 3.64 0.12 7.24
CA TYR A 171 3.00 -1.16 6.99
C TYR A 171 2.46 -1.15 5.58
N THR A 172 2.77 -2.19 4.81
CA THR A 172 2.41 -2.24 3.38
C THR A 172 1.96 -3.63 3.00
N ASP A 173 1.02 -3.71 2.07
CA ASP A 173 0.63 -4.95 1.44
C ASP A 173 0.15 -4.72 0.00
N ALA A 174 0.17 -5.79 -0.79
CA ALA A 174 -0.20 -5.78 -2.20
C ALA A 174 -1.07 -7.01 -2.49
N SER A 175 -2.20 -6.77 -3.13
CA SER A 175 -3.10 -7.82 -3.58
C SER A 175 -3.07 -7.96 -5.10
N ASP A 176 -3.97 -8.79 -5.63
CA ASP A 176 -4.16 -8.94 -7.07
C ASP A 176 -4.77 -7.70 -7.74
N ILE A 177 -5.44 -6.85 -6.97
CA ILE A 177 -6.27 -5.74 -7.49
C ILE A 177 -5.69 -4.36 -7.17
N GLY A 178 -4.90 -4.25 -6.10
CA GLY A 178 -4.37 -2.97 -5.64
C GLY A 178 -3.28 -3.10 -4.59
N PHE A 179 -2.87 -1.95 -4.07
CA PHE A 179 -1.90 -1.79 -3.00
C PHE A 179 -2.52 -1.01 -1.85
N GLY A 180 -2.01 -1.29 -0.65
CA GLY A 180 -2.46 -0.64 0.56
C GLY A 180 -1.30 -0.48 1.53
N GLY A 181 -1.27 0.64 2.24
CA GLY A 181 -0.27 0.87 3.26
C GLY A 181 -0.66 2.00 4.20
N PHE A 182 -0.01 2.03 5.36
CA PHE A 182 -0.19 3.10 6.33
C PHE A 182 1.11 3.34 7.11
N VAL A 183 1.25 4.55 7.63
CA VAL A 183 2.43 4.99 8.39
C VAL A 183 1.99 5.48 9.77
N VAL A 184 2.70 5.04 10.79
CA VAL A 184 2.51 5.41 12.21
C VAL A 184 3.82 5.95 12.79
N PRO A 185 3.78 6.85 13.79
CA PRO A 185 4.98 7.23 14.53
C PRO A 185 5.52 6.02 15.28
N ALA A 186 6.84 5.88 15.34
CA ALA A 186 7.45 4.89 16.21
C ALA A 186 7.44 5.44 17.65
N ILE A 187 6.37 5.16 18.38
CA ILE A 187 6.29 5.44 19.82
C ILE A 187 7.24 4.49 20.55
N ASP A 188 7.80 4.98 21.66
CA ASP A 188 8.81 4.35 22.50
C ASP A 188 8.53 2.87 22.81
N SER A 189 9.62 2.10 22.87
CA SER A 189 9.64 0.72 23.32
C SER A 189 9.28 0.60 24.80
N ASN A 190 7.98 0.55 25.10
CA ASN A 190 7.39 -0.18 26.24
C ASN A 190 5.95 -0.66 25.97
N SER A 191 5.40 -0.40 24.78
CA SER A 191 4.09 -0.88 24.33
C SER A 191 4.20 -1.63 22.99
N ALA A 192 5.21 -2.51 22.86
CA ALA A 192 5.51 -3.24 21.62
C ALA A 192 4.48 -4.34 21.28
N GLU A 193 3.42 -4.49 22.05
CA GLU A 193 2.29 -5.36 21.73
C GLU A 193 1.03 -4.48 21.67
N SER A 194 0.20 -4.65 20.64
CA SER A 194 -1.08 -3.94 20.43
C SER A 194 -1.03 -2.53 19.80
N VAL A 195 -0.57 -2.39 18.54
CA VAL A 195 -1.11 -1.34 17.63
C VAL A 195 -2.22 -1.92 16.72
N CYS A 196 -2.41 -3.25 16.75
CA CYS A 196 -3.38 -3.96 15.93
C CYS A 196 -4.55 -4.55 16.73
N ASP A 197 -4.74 -4.17 18.00
CA ASP A 197 -5.98 -4.55 18.68
C ASP A 197 -7.16 -3.76 18.11
N SER A 198 -8.25 -4.50 17.95
CA SER A 198 -9.52 -4.04 17.38
C SER A 198 -10.13 -2.79 18.07
N SER A 199 -9.61 -2.38 19.22
CA SER A 199 -10.02 -1.20 19.98
C SER A 199 -9.46 0.14 19.47
N ASP A 200 -8.33 0.13 18.73
CA ASP A 200 -7.63 1.36 18.27
C ASP A 200 -7.81 1.66 16.78
N VAL A 201 -8.95 1.24 16.22
CA VAL A 201 -9.31 1.46 14.82
C VAL A 201 -10.30 2.63 14.69
N GLN A 202 -10.08 3.49 13.71
CA GLN A 202 -11.09 4.42 13.21
C GLN A 202 -11.79 3.82 11.99
N MET A 203 -13.13 3.80 12.02
CA MET A 203 -13.94 3.47 10.85
C MET A 203 -14.27 4.75 10.07
N ASN A 204 -13.67 4.90 8.89
CA ASN A 204 -14.11 5.86 7.89
C ASN A 204 -14.67 5.06 6.70
N SER A 205 -15.95 5.28 6.36
CA SER A 205 -16.60 4.78 5.14
C SER A 205 -16.25 3.32 4.75
N SER A 206 -16.67 2.37 5.58
CA SER A 206 -16.49 0.91 5.38
C SER A 206 -15.03 0.39 5.37
N LEU A 207 -14.05 1.19 5.81
CA LEU A 207 -12.66 0.77 6.07
C LEU A 207 -12.31 0.68 7.57
N ILE A 208 -11.13 0.11 7.84
CA ILE A 208 -10.49 -0.04 9.14
C ILE A 208 -9.07 0.54 9.00
N THR A 209 -8.80 1.71 9.61
CA THR A 209 -7.46 2.29 9.72
C THR A 209 -7.08 2.51 11.18
N PRO A 210 -5.80 2.40 11.59
CA PRO A 210 -5.38 2.66 12.96
C PRO A 210 -5.62 4.14 13.33
N ARG A 211 -6.09 4.44 14.55
CA ARG A 211 -6.33 5.82 15.00
C ARG A 211 -5.09 6.70 14.95
N ASN A 212 -3.92 6.11 15.17
CA ASN A 212 -2.63 6.80 15.16
C ASN A 212 -1.96 6.81 13.77
N SER A 213 -2.68 6.41 12.72
CA SER A 213 -2.14 6.51 11.35
C SER A 213 -1.98 7.97 10.96
N LEU A 214 -0.74 8.38 10.69
CA LEU A 214 -0.44 9.71 10.15
C LEU A 214 -0.77 9.78 8.66
N HIS A 215 -0.70 8.63 7.99
CA HIS A 215 -0.76 8.56 6.54
C HIS A 215 -1.30 7.20 6.12
N THR A 216 -2.25 7.19 5.19
CA THR A 216 -2.85 5.98 4.61
C THR A 216 -2.86 6.10 3.10
N VAL A 217 -2.44 5.02 2.44
CA VAL A 217 -2.20 4.90 1.00
C VAL A 217 -3.01 3.73 0.50
N VAL A 218 -3.83 3.97 -0.52
CA VAL A 218 -4.66 2.96 -1.16
C VAL A 218 -4.74 3.29 -2.64
N GLY A 219 -4.63 2.28 -3.49
CA GLY A 219 -4.88 2.45 -4.92
C GLY A 219 -4.98 1.14 -5.68
N SER A 220 -5.52 1.22 -6.89
CA SER A 220 -5.68 0.08 -7.79
C SER A 220 -4.51 0.00 -8.77
N TRP A 221 -4.13 -1.23 -9.16
CA TRP A 221 -3.12 -1.44 -10.20
C TRP A 221 -3.63 -0.97 -11.56
N ALA A 222 -2.74 -0.45 -12.41
CA ALA A 222 -3.06 -0.30 -13.83
C ALA A 222 -3.07 -1.69 -14.50
N ASP A 223 -3.70 -1.83 -15.67
CA ASP A 223 -3.82 -3.13 -16.34
C ASP A 223 -2.44 -3.80 -16.55
N HIS A 224 -1.44 -3.03 -17.00
CA HIS A 224 -0.06 -3.50 -17.19
C HIS A 224 0.71 -3.79 -15.88
N GLU A 225 0.29 -3.21 -14.76
CA GLU A 225 0.87 -3.45 -13.43
C GLU A 225 0.24 -4.67 -12.76
N SER A 226 -1.05 -4.90 -13.01
CA SER A 226 -1.84 -5.98 -12.40
C SER A 226 -1.30 -7.38 -12.76
N ILE A 227 -0.73 -7.51 -13.96
CA ILE A 227 -0.09 -8.72 -14.50
C ILE A 227 1.35 -8.92 -14.02
N LYS A 228 1.95 -7.94 -13.32
CA LYS A 228 3.29 -8.10 -12.76
C LYS A 228 3.27 -9.10 -11.60
N SER A 229 4.42 -9.73 -11.36
CA SER A 229 4.55 -10.74 -10.30
C SER A 229 4.15 -10.20 -8.91
N SER A 230 3.68 -11.07 -8.02
CA SER A 230 3.34 -10.70 -6.63
C SER A 230 4.48 -9.96 -5.93
N THR A 231 5.72 -10.41 -6.08
CA THR A 231 6.91 -9.74 -5.50
C THR A 231 7.13 -8.32 -6.05
N TRP A 232 6.84 -8.09 -7.33
CA TRP A 232 6.93 -6.75 -7.93
C TRP A 232 5.88 -5.83 -7.30
N ARG A 233 4.63 -6.30 -7.21
CA ARG A 233 3.53 -5.53 -6.62
C ARG A 233 3.77 -5.24 -5.13
N GLU A 234 4.35 -6.18 -4.39
CA GLU A 234 4.74 -5.97 -2.99
C GLU A 234 5.82 -4.88 -2.85
N LEU A 235 6.84 -4.89 -3.72
CA LEU A 235 7.91 -3.88 -3.69
C LEU A 235 7.41 -2.51 -4.18
N GLU A 236 6.51 -2.48 -5.15
CA GLU A 236 5.91 -1.25 -5.66
C GLU A 236 4.93 -0.63 -4.63
N ALA A 237 4.18 -1.45 -3.89
CA ALA A 237 3.38 -0.96 -2.77
C ALA A 237 4.23 -0.26 -1.71
N VAL A 238 5.45 -0.79 -1.45
CA VAL A 238 6.44 -0.14 -0.61
C VAL A 238 6.89 1.20 -1.20
N ASN A 239 7.29 1.25 -2.47
CA ASN A 239 7.69 2.48 -3.15
C ASN A 239 6.63 3.56 -3.04
N ARG A 240 5.37 3.25 -3.36
CA ARG A 240 4.24 4.20 -3.30
C ARG A 240 3.98 4.69 -1.90
N THR A 241 4.05 3.80 -0.91
CA THR A 241 3.83 4.16 0.50
C THR A 241 4.94 5.09 1.00
N VAL A 242 6.21 4.75 0.74
CA VAL A 242 7.33 5.61 1.12
C VAL A 242 7.24 6.96 0.41
N LYS A 243 7.04 6.96 -0.92
CA LYS A 243 6.99 8.18 -1.74
C LYS A 243 5.92 9.17 -1.29
N SER A 244 4.72 8.68 -1.00
CA SER A 244 3.62 9.51 -0.51
C SER A 244 3.87 10.02 0.91
N SER A 245 4.54 9.23 1.76
CA SER A 245 4.89 9.61 3.13
C SER A 245 6.05 10.61 3.26
N LEU A 246 6.78 10.92 2.19
CA LEU A 246 7.95 11.80 2.23
C LEU A 246 7.67 13.20 2.79
N HIS A 247 6.45 13.72 2.62
CA HIS A 247 6.11 15.04 3.16
C HIS A 247 6.12 15.08 4.69
N LEU A 248 5.84 13.95 5.37
CA LEU A 248 5.99 13.83 6.82
C LEU A 248 7.45 13.97 7.26
N LEU A 249 8.37 13.82 6.31
CA LEU A 249 9.80 13.83 6.55
C LEU A 249 10.39 15.24 6.42
N LYS A 250 9.68 16.20 5.79
CA LYS A 250 10.24 17.46 5.25
C LYS A 250 10.73 18.54 6.23
N ASN A 251 10.67 18.38 7.55
CA ASN A 251 10.92 19.49 8.50
C ASN A 251 11.94 19.23 9.63
N GLN A 252 12.89 18.30 9.49
CA GLN A 252 13.88 18.06 10.55
C GLN A 252 15.31 17.88 10.03
N ARG A 253 16.31 18.25 10.84
CA ARG A 253 17.73 18.35 10.47
C ARG A 253 18.49 17.02 10.46
N HIS A 254 17.85 15.93 10.86
CA HIS A 254 18.49 14.63 11.09
C HIS A 254 17.91 13.57 10.15
N TYR A 255 18.69 12.54 9.88
CA TYR A 255 18.24 11.42 9.03
C TYR A 255 17.08 10.68 9.67
N LYS A 256 16.01 10.47 8.89
CA LYS A 256 14.83 9.76 9.37
C LYS A 256 14.90 8.27 9.10
N LEU A 257 14.58 7.48 10.11
CA LEU A 257 14.57 6.03 10.06
C LEU A 257 13.14 5.54 9.81
N ILE A 258 12.92 4.95 8.62
CA ILE A 258 11.65 4.30 8.26
C ILE A 258 11.83 2.79 8.37
N GLN A 259 11.01 2.17 9.21
CA GLN A 259 10.93 0.71 9.26
C GLN A 259 9.79 0.21 8.38
N ILE A 260 10.12 -0.54 7.33
CA ILE A 260 9.14 -1.19 6.45
C ILE A 260 8.86 -2.60 6.94
N ILE A 261 7.58 -2.93 7.03
CA ILE A 261 7.10 -4.17 7.58
C ILE A 261 6.55 -5.06 6.44
N LYS A 262 7.40 -5.92 5.85
CA LYS A 262 7.03 -6.82 4.72
C LYS A 262 8.07 -7.91 4.39
N ASN A 263 7.71 -8.76 3.42
CA ASN A 263 8.49 -9.89 2.89
C ASN A 263 9.60 -9.50 1.89
N VAL A 264 9.63 -8.27 1.38
CA VAL A 264 10.62 -7.84 0.37
C VAL A 264 11.98 -7.44 0.97
N THR A 265 12.24 -7.82 2.22
CA THR A 265 13.43 -7.43 3.00
C THR A 265 14.74 -7.77 2.28
N SER A 266 14.84 -8.97 1.70
CA SER A 266 16.05 -9.42 1.03
C SER A 266 16.34 -8.62 -0.25
N ILE A 267 15.31 -8.21 -0.98
CA ILE A 267 15.43 -7.44 -2.23
C ILE A 267 15.82 -5.99 -1.92
N VAL A 268 15.19 -5.38 -0.91
CA VAL A 268 15.55 -4.02 -0.46
C VAL A 268 16.99 -3.98 0.06
N LYS A 269 17.47 -5.04 0.74
CA LYS A 269 18.84 -5.09 1.28
C LYS A 269 19.90 -5.54 0.27
N ASN A 270 19.58 -6.42 -0.68
CA ASN A 270 20.59 -7.07 -1.54
C ASN A 270 20.38 -6.88 -3.05
N GLY A 271 19.25 -6.30 -3.46
CA GLY A 271 18.82 -6.24 -4.85
C GLY A 271 18.32 -7.57 -5.40
N SER A 272 17.93 -7.57 -6.68
CA SER A 272 17.37 -8.71 -7.39
C SER A 272 18.12 -9.02 -8.68
N ARG A 273 18.06 -10.28 -9.13
CA ARG A 273 18.55 -10.67 -10.47
C ARG A 273 17.53 -10.36 -11.57
N LYS A 274 16.27 -10.15 -11.20
CA LYS A 274 15.24 -9.70 -12.13
C LYS A 274 15.37 -8.19 -12.31
N THR A 275 15.52 -7.73 -13.55
CA THR A 275 15.69 -6.32 -13.92
C THR A 275 14.60 -5.44 -13.32
N ASP A 276 13.33 -5.82 -13.48
CA ASP A 276 12.19 -5.03 -13.00
C ASP A 276 12.23 -4.82 -11.48
N LEU A 277 12.62 -5.85 -10.71
CA LEU A 277 12.75 -5.75 -9.25
C LEU A 277 13.98 -4.97 -8.82
N GLN A 278 15.08 -5.07 -9.60
CA GLN A 278 16.30 -4.33 -9.35
C GLN A 278 16.09 -2.83 -9.57
N VAL A 279 15.35 -2.45 -10.61
CA VAL A 279 14.98 -1.07 -10.88
C VAL A 279 14.16 -0.50 -9.73
N LEU A 280 13.09 -1.17 -9.30
CA LEU A 280 12.28 -0.71 -8.16
C LEU A 280 13.07 -0.56 -6.86
N ALA A 281 13.97 -1.52 -6.56
CA ALA A 281 14.80 -1.43 -5.38
C ALA A 281 15.78 -0.24 -5.45
N CYS A 282 16.36 0.00 -6.62
CA CYS A 282 17.21 1.15 -6.87
C CYS A 282 16.46 2.48 -6.75
N GLU A 283 15.24 2.57 -7.27
CA GLU A 283 14.36 3.74 -7.14
C GLU A 283 14.04 4.03 -5.67
N LEU A 284 13.71 3.01 -4.87
CA LEU A 284 13.48 3.17 -3.43
C LEU A 284 14.68 3.81 -2.72
N HIS A 285 15.88 3.30 -2.98
CA HIS A 285 17.11 3.80 -2.36
C HIS A 285 17.46 5.20 -2.84
N THR A 286 17.30 5.50 -4.13
CA THR A 286 17.49 6.87 -4.66
C THR A 286 16.51 7.84 -4.01
N LEU A 287 15.23 7.48 -3.93
CA LEU A 287 14.20 8.31 -3.32
C LEU A 287 14.53 8.63 -1.86
N CYS A 288 15.07 7.67 -1.12
CA CYS A 288 15.46 7.87 0.27
C CYS A 288 16.71 8.72 0.41
N PHE A 289 17.70 8.51 -0.45
CA PHE A 289 18.91 9.32 -0.49
C PHE A 289 18.58 10.80 -0.78
N GLU A 290 17.76 11.09 -1.79
CA GLU A 290 17.33 12.45 -2.16
C GLU A 290 16.55 13.17 -1.05
N ASN A 291 15.92 12.41 -0.14
CA ASN A 291 15.13 12.96 0.96
C ASN A 291 15.82 12.79 2.33
N SER A 292 17.12 12.46 2.37
CA SER A 292 17.89 12.25 3.61
C SER A 292 17.22 11.26 4.58
N CYS A 293 16.73 10.13 4.04
CA CYS A 293 16.04 9.09 4.79
C CYS A 293 16.83 7.77 4.74
N LYS A 294 16.81 7.03 5.84
CA LYS A 294 17.36 5.68 5.95
C LYS A 294 16.20 4.70 6.10
N ILE A 295 16.16 3.70 5.21
CA ILE A 295 15.18 2.63 5.29
C ILE A 295 15.78 1.41 5.97
N THR A 296 14.99 0.81 6.84
CA THR A 296 15.20 -0.55 7.35
C THR A 296 13.98 -1.41 7.04
N THR A 297 14.18 -2.72 6.94
CA THR A 297 13.09 -3.65 6.65
C THR A 297 13.04 -4.75 7.70
N GLN A 298 11.82 -5.04 8.17
CA GLN A 298 11.48 -6.09 9.12
C GLN A 298 10.40 -6.98 8.52
N TRP A 299 10.55 -8.29 8.70
CA TRP A 299 9.50 -9.25 8.35
C TRP A 299 8.52 -9.41 9.52
N ILE A 300 7.22 -9.45 9.24
CA ILE A 300 6.19 -9.83 10.22
C ILE A 300 5.25 -10.90 9.65
N PRO A 301 4.63 -11.73 10.51
CA PRO A 301 3.56 -12.64 10.11
C PRO A 301 2.35 -11.92 9.50
N ARG A 302 1.68 -12.56 8.53
CA ARG A 302 0.47 -12.01 7.88
C ARG A 302 -0.65 -11.68 8.85
N ASP A 303 -0.80 -12.47 9.92
CA ASP A 303 -1.84 -12.26 10.93
C ASP A 303 -1.69 -10.92 11.69
N GLN A 304 -0.48 -10.36 11.69
CA GLN A 304 -0.16 -9.07 12.28
C GLN A 304 -0.25 -7.91 11.27
N ASN A 305 -0.45 -8.18 9.96
CA ASN A 305 -0.53 -7.17 8.90
C ASN A 305 -1.93 -7.05 8.26
N LYS A 306 -2.99 -7.35 9.03
CA LYS A 306 -4.38 -7.40 8.52
C LYS A 306 -4.88 -6.08 7.97
N VAL A 307 -4.47 -4.96 8.57
CA VAL A 307 -4.90 -3.62 8.12
C VAL A 307 -4.38 -3.34 6.72
N ALA A 308 -3.09 -3.55 6.46
CA ALA A 308 -2.52 -3.31 5.13
C ALA A 308 -3.09 -4.29 4.08
N ASP A 309 -3.33 -5.56 4.43
CA ASP A 309 -3.99 -6.54 3.54
C ASP A 309 -5.44 -6.13 3.20
N ASN A 310 -6.19 -5.57 4.16
CA ASN A 310 -7.53 -5.04 3.88
C ASN A 310 -7.47 -3.81 2.97
N LEU A 311 -6.53 -2.89 3.22
CA LEU A 311 -6.31 -1.71 2.39
C LEU A 311 -5.91 -2.09 0.96
N SER A 312 -5.06 -3.10 0.79
CA SER A 312 -4.60 -3.56 -0.53
C SER A 312 -5.72 -4.19 -1.38
N ARG A 313 -6.83 -4.56 -0.74
CA ARG A 313 -8.03 -5.13 -1.38
C ARG A 313 -9.16 -4.12 -1.53
N TYR A 314 -8.98 -2.88 -1.07
CA TYR A 314 -9.99 -1.85 -1.20
C TYR A 314 -10.10 -1.39 -2.66
N SER A 315 -11.33 -1.24 -3.15
CA SER A 315 -11.65 -0.70 -4.47
C SER A 315 -12.68 0.41 -4.27
N ASP A 316 -12.43 1.58 -4.85
CA ASP A 316 -13.39 2.69 -4.79
C ASP A 316 -14.42 2.53 -5.92
N CYS A 317 -15.62 2.09 -5.58
CA CYS A 317 -16.71 1.91 -6.55
C CYS A 317 -17.33 3.24 -7.00
N ASP A 318 -17.10 4.30 -6.23
CA ASP A 318 -17.66 5.64 -6.48
C ASP A 318 -16.67 6.57 -7.21
N ASP A 319 -15.55 6.03 -7.70
CA ASP A 319 -14.56 6.79 -8.47
C ASP A 319 -15.07 7.02 -9.89
N TRP A 320 -15.33 8.28 -10.24
CA TRP A 320 -15.78 8.72 -11.57
C TRP A 320 -15.17 10.11 -11.85
N GLY A 321 -15.09 10.45 -13.13
CA GLY A 321 -14.45 11.67 -13.60
C GLY A 321 -14.99 12.11 -14.95
N ILE A 322 -14.39 13.16 -15.50
CA ILE A 322 -14.70 13.72 -16.82
C ILE A 322 -13.50 13.51 -17.75
N SER A 323 -13.75 13.35 -19.05
CA SER A 323 -12.67 13.20 -20.04
C SER A 323 -11.80 14.45 -20.10
N THR A 324 -10.52 14.26 -20.45
CA THR A 324 -9.56 15.37 -20.48
C THR A 324 -9.94 16.41 -21.56
N ASP A 325 -10.55 15.98 -22.66
CA ASP A 325 -11.01 16.88 -23.72
C ASP A 325 -12.16 17.77 -23.27
N VAL A 326 -13.12 17.20 -22.53
CA VAL A 326 -14.21 17.97 -21.93
C VAL A 326 -13.69 18.90 -20.84
N PHE A 327 -12.77 18.44 -19.99
CA PHE A 327 -12.11 19.30 -19.01
C PHE A 327 -11.42 20.48 -19.69
N ASN A 328 -10.57 20.26 -20.69
CA ASN A 328 -9.87 21.32 -21.42
C ASN A 328 -10.85 22.30 -22.06
N SER A 329 -11.97 21.81 -22.60
CA SER A 329 -13.02 22.64 -23.17
C SER A 329 -13.69 23.53 -22.12
N LEU A 330 -13.92 23.01 -20.91
CA LEU A 330 -14.51 23.77 -19.81
C LEU A 330 -13.51 24.75 -19.19
N ASP A 331 -12.25 24.35 -19.07
CA ASP A 331 -11.14 25.19 -18.60
C ASP A 331 -10.95 26.43 -19.49
N ASN A 332 -11.06 26.26 -20.81
CA ASN A 332 -11.02 27.36 -21.77
C ASN A 332 -12.20 28.33 -21.64
N ILE A 333 -13.38 27.88 -21.22
CA ILE A 333 -14.60 28.70 -21.13
C ILE A 333 -14.70 29.38 -19.77
N TRP A 334 -14.40 28.66 -18.69
CA TRP A 334 -14.61 29.10 -17.31
C TRP A 334 -13.33 29.52 -16.59
N GLY A 335 -12.21 29.53 -17.31
CA GLY A 335 -10.90 29.94 -16.83
C GLY A 335 -10.11 28.78 -16.23
N ILE A 336 -8.80 28.97 -16.14
CA ILE A 336 -7.84 27.96 -15.69
C ILE A 336 -8.17 27.51 -14.26
N HIS A 337 -8.46 26.23 -14.09
CA HIS A 337 -8.69 25.63 -12.78
C HIS A 337 -7.36 25.37 -12.08
N THR A 338 -7.25 25.83 -10.84
CA THR A 338 -5.98 25.80 -10.10
C THR A 338 -5.83 24.54 -9.26
N VAL A 339 -6.93 23.95 -8.79
CA VAL A 339 -6.91 22.76 -7.93
C VAL A 339 -8.08 21.82 -8.22
N ASP A 340 -7.78 20.52 -8.32
CA ASP A 340 -8.77 19.44 -8.44
C ASP A 340 -9.09 18.85 -7.06
N ARG A 341 -10.33 18.97 -6.60
CA ARG A 341 -10.70 18.63 -5.21
C ARG A 341 -11.07 17.17 -4.99
N PHE A 342 -11.35 16.39 -6.03
CA PHE A 342 -11.80 14.99 -5.90
C PHE A 342 -11.12 14.10 -6.94
N ALA A 343 -9.79 14.01 -6.86
CA ALA A 343 -9.00 13.27 -7.82
C ALA A 343 -7.95 12.35 -7.17
N THR A 344 -7.37 11.52 -8.00
CA THR A 344 -6.24 10.62 -7.76
C THR A 344 -5.16 10.92 -8.80
N ASP A 345 -3.98 10.33 -8.63
CA ASP A 345 -2.83 10.56 -9.50
C ASP A 345 -3.03 10.16 -10.97
N TYR A 346 -4.00 9.28 -11.27
CA TYR A 346 -4.31 8.87 -12.64
C TYR A 346 -5.49 9.61 -13.28
N ASN A 347 -6.33 10.30 -12.51
CA ASN A 347 -7.52 11.00 -13.05
C ASN A 347 -7.52 12.52 -12.82
N THR A 348 -6.54 13.06 -12.09
CA THR A 348 -6.41 14.50 -11.84
C THR A 348 -6.37 15.32 -13.12
N LYS A 349 -7.06 16.46 -13.12
CA LYS A 349 -7.08 17.42 -14.22
C LYS A 349 -6.19 18.64 -13.99
N CYS A 350 -5.87 18.90 -12.73
CA CYS A 350 -4.99 19.99 -12.32
C CYS A 350 -3.64 19.43 -11.82
N THR A 351 -2.62 20.29 -11.79
CA THR A 351 -1.30 19.96 -11.22
C THR A 351 -1.37 19.79 -9.70
N ARG A 352 -2.27 20.55 -9.05
CA ARG A 352 -2.58 20.47 -7.63
C ARG A 352 -3.89 19.71 -7.45
N PHE A 353 -3.94 18.72 -6.56
CA PHE A 353 -5.17 17.99 -6.31
C PHE A 353 -5.30 17.42 -4.89
N ASN A 354 -6.54 17.21 -4.46
CA ASN A 354 -6.89 16.54 -3.22
C ASN A 354 -7.49 15.16 -3.50
N SER A 355 -7.07 14.18 -2.71
CA SER A 355 -7.45 12.77 -2.90
C SER A 355 -8.06 12.16 -1.64
N LYS A 356 -8.79 11.06 -1.81
CA LYS A 356 -9.42 10.34 -0.70
C LYS A 356 -8.39 9.62 0.19
N PHE A 357 -7.34 9.10 -0.43
CA PHE A 357 -6.16 8.55 0.23
C PHE A 357 -4.92 9.18 -0.37
N TRP A 358 -3.80 9.17 0.35
CA TRP A 358 -2.56 9.72 -0.19
C TRP A 358 -2.08 8.89 -1.39
N CYS A 359 -1.80 9.55 -2.50
CA CYS A 359 -1.17 8.99 -3.69
C CYS A 359 -0.03 9.91 -4.16
N ASN A 360 0.58 9.58 -5.30
CA ASN A 360 1.69 10.38 -5.81
C ASN A 360 1.24 11.82 -6.10
N CYS A 361 1.99 12.82 -5.63
CA CYS A 361 1.71 14.25 -5.83
C CYS A 361 0.41 14.80 -5.19
N THR A 362 -0.27 14.05 -4.31
CA THR A 362 -1.40 14.56 -3.54
C THR A 362 -0.99 15.81 -2.74
N GLU A 363 -1.74 16.91 -2.89
CA GLU A 363 -1.55 18.13 -2.08
C GLU A 363 -2.06 17.91 -0.64
N ALA A 364 -3.27 17.35 -0.52
CA ALA A 364 -3.87 17.04 0.77
C ALA A 364 -4.93 15.94 0.65
N VAL A 365 -5.12 15.19 1.73
CA VAL A 365 -6.23 14.25 1.88
C VAL A 365 -7.42 14.93 2.56
N ASP A 366 -8.63 14.53 2.17
CA ASP A 366 -9.91 15.12 2.60
C ASP A 366 -10.06 16.58 2.14
N ALA A 367 -10.65 16.73 0.96
CA ALA A 367 -10.91 18.03 0.36
C ALA A 367 -11.76 18.95 1.24
N PHE A 368 -12.62 18.41 2.12
CA PHE A 368 -13.46 19.22 2.99
C PHE A 368 -12.71 19.89 4.13
N LYS A 369 -11.47 19.48 4.42
CA LYS A 369 -10.61 20.13 5.42
C LYS A 369 -9.78 21.27 4.84
N GLN A 370 -9.73 21.39 3.51
CA GLN A 370 -8.92 22.41 2.83
C GLN A 370 -9.70 23.71 2.68
N ASN A 371 -8.98 24.83 2.55
CA ASN A 371 -9.57 26.11 2.20
C ASN A 371 -9.71 26.21 0.67
N TRP A 372 -10.91 26.48 0.18
CA TRP A 372 -11.24 26.59 -1.25
C TRP A 372 -11.32 28.05 -1.72
N LYS A 373 -11.31 29.01 -0.80
CA LYS A 373 -11.38 30.45 -1.11
C LYS A 373 -10.17 30.91 -1.92
N GLY A 374 -10.41 31.76 -2.91
CA GLY A 374 -9.35 32.36 -3.74
C GLY A 374 -8.77 31.45 -4.82
N GLU A 375 -9.27 30.21 -4.93
CA GLU A 375 -8.89 29.24 -5.97
C GLU A 375 -10.01 29.12 -7.02
N ASN A 376 -9.68 28.66 -8.22
CA ASN A 376 -10.66 28.20 -9.20
C ASN A 376 -10.76 26.67 -9.12
N ASN A 377 -11.72 26.19 -8.34
CA ASN A 377 -11.79 24.78 -7.91
C ASN A 377 -12.45 23.91 -8.98
N TRP A 378 -11.78 22.85 -9.42
CA TRP A 378 -12.40 21.78 -10.20
C TRP A 378 -12.93 20.70 -9.27
N VAL A 379 -14.21 20.36 -9.36
CA VAL A 379 -14.89 19.53 -8.35
C VAL A 379 -15.80 18.49 -9.00
N VAL A 380 -15.38 17.22 -8.97
CA VAL A 380 -16.15 16.06 -9.46
C VAL A 380 -16.36 15.05 -8.32
N PRO A 381 -17.28 15.33 -7.38
CA PRO A 381 -17.43 14.52 -6.19
C PRO A 381 -18.28 13.27 -6.45
N PRO A 382 -18.13 12.20 -5.63
CA PRO A 382 -19.13 11.15 -5.52
C PRO A 382 -20.55 11.74 -5.32
N PRO A 383 -21.60 11.22 -5.98
CA PRO A 383 -22.94 11.84 -5.96
C PRO A 383 -23.52 12.06 -4.55
N ASN A 384 -23.21 11.16 -3.62
CA ASN A 384 -23.62 11.26 -2.21
C ASN A 384 -22.96 12.44 -1.46
N LEU A 385 -21.84 12.98 -1.95
CA LEU A 385 -21.11 14.09 -1.34
C LEU A 385 -21.48 15.46 -1.91
N VAL A 386 -22.25 15.54 -3.00
CA VAL A 386 -22.61 16.79 -3.69
C VAL A 386 -23.26 17.81 -2.75
N CYS A 387 -24.20 17.39 -1.89
CA CYS A 387 -24.83 18.29 -0.92
C CYS A 387 -23.84 18.90 0.07
N LYS A 388 -22.78 18.16 0.42
CA LYS A 388 -21.71 18.64 1.31
C LYS A 388 -20.78 19.59 0.55
N VAL A 389 -20.51 19.31 -0.72
CA VAL A 389 -19.71 20.18 -1.61
C VAL A 389 -20.38 21.53 -1.82
N ILE A 390 -21.68 21.56 -2.12
CA ILE A 390 -22.42 22.83 -2.28
C ILE A 390 -22.33 23.67 -0.99
N ARG A 391 -22.47 23.04 0.17
CA ARG A 391 -22.28 23.73 1.46
C ARG A 391 -20.86 24.26 1.62
N LYS A 392 -19.83 23.49 1.27
CA LYS A 392 -18.43 23.93 1.35
C LYS A 392 -18.13 25.12 0.42
N PHE A 393 -18.73 25.16 -0.78
CA PHE A 393 -18.66 26.33 -1.67
C PHE A 393 -19.22 27.59 -1.00
N LEU A 394 -20.37 27.46 -0.34
CA LEU A 394 -21.02 28.59 0.34
C LEU A 394 -20.28 29.02 1.62
N GLU A 395 -19.80 28.05 2.42
CA GLU A 395 -19.09 28.28 3.68
C GLU A 395 -17.72 28.95 3.47
N ASP A 396 -16.97 28.54 2.45
CA ASP A 396 -15.66 29.12 2.13
C ASP A 396 -15.74 30.41 1.31
N GLU A 397 -16.90 30.75 0.75
CA GLU A 397 -17.03 31.73 -0.35
C GLU A 397 -16.12 31.36 -1.55
N ALA A 398 -16.14 30.08 -1.94
CA ALA A 398 -15.27 29.54 -2.96
C ALA A 398 -15.84 29.73 -4.39
N ASN A 399 -14.95 29.80 -5.38
CA ASN A 399 -15.28 29.83 -6.80
C ASN A 399 -14.82 28.54 -7.48
N GLY A 400 -15.56 28.07 -8.49
CA GLY A 400 -15.14 26.88 -9.22
C GLY A 400 -16.24 26.23 -10.03
N THR A 401 -15.88 25.11 -10.65
CA THR A 401 -16.76 24.28 -11.45
C THR A 401 -17.12 23.01 -10.69
N LEU A 402 -18.41 22.85 -10.42
CA LEU A 402 -18.97 21.65 -9.83
C LEU A 402 -19.64 20.80 -10.93
N VAL A 403 -19.11 19.60 -11.15
CA VAL A 403 -19.71 18.61 -12.05
C VAL A 403 -20.61 17.69 -11.23
N VAL A 404 -21.86 17.55 -11.66
CA VAL A 404 -22.85 16.69 -11.01
C VAL A 404 -23.63 15.89 -12.05
N PRO A 405 -24.05 14.66 -11.74
CA PRO A 405 -24.99 13.95 -12.58
C PRO A 405 -26.33 14.70 -12.64
N PHE A 406 -27.01 14.64 -13.80
CA PHE A 406 -28.32 15.26 -13.99
C PHE A 406 -29.45 14.38 -13.41
N TRP A 407 -29.52 14.24 -12.08
CA TRP A 407 -30.65 13.64 -11.36
C TRP A 407 -31.56 14.73 -10.76
N LYS A 408 -32.73 15.00 -11.35
CA LYS A 408 -33.70 15.96 -10.79
C LYS A 408 -34.32 15.52 -9.45
N SER A 409 -34.36 14.21 -9.21
CA SER A 409 -34.86 13.60 -7.97
C SER A 409 -33.82 13.56 -6.85
N ALA A 410 -32.55 13.87 -7.13
CA ALA A 410 -31.49 13.80 -6.13
C ALA A 410 -31.60 14.93 -5.09
N PRO A 411 -31.23 14.68 -3.82
CA PRO A 411 -31.30 15.68 -2.75
C PRO A 411 -30.56 16.99 -3.06
N TYR A 412 -29.47 16.93 -3.83
CA TYR A 412 -28.69 18.11 -4.21
C TYR A 412 -29.40 18.99 -5.25
N TRP A 413 -30.37 18.46 -6.00
CA TRP A 413 -31.05 19.21 -7.06
C TRP A 413 -31.81 20.42 -6.51
N VAL A 414 -32.45 20.26 -5.35
CA VAL A 414 -33.16 21.33 -4.62
C VAL A 414 -32.19 22.40 -4.08
N LEU A 415 -30.91 22.05 -3.93
CA LEU A 415 -29.88 23.01 -3.55
C LEU A 415 -29.42 23.85 -4.73
N LEU A 416 -29.49 23.34 -5.97
CA LEU A 416 -29.06 24.02 -7.19
C LEU A 416 -30.18 24.83 -7.86
N CYS A 417 -31.43 24.39 -7.74
CA CYS A 417 -32.58 24.99 -8.43
C CYS A 417 -33.62 25.54 -7.45
N GLU A 418 -34.30 26.61 -7.86
CA GLU A 418 -35.49 27.16 -7.20
C GLU A 418 -36.75 26.37 -7.59
N SER A 419 -37.86 26.58 -6.86
CA SER A 419 -39.15 25.92 -7.12
C SER A 419 -39.74 26.22 -8.50
N ASN A 420 -39.31 27.31 -9.14
CA ASN A 420 -39.68 27.71 -10.50
C ASN A 420 -38.82 27.02 -11.60
N GLY A 421 -37.86 26.18 -11.23
CA GLY A 421 -36.96 25.48 -12.17
C GLY A 421 -35.73 26.29 -12.62
N ASN A 422 -35.58 27.54 -12.16
CA ASN A 422 -34.38 28.35 -12.41
C ASN A 422 -33.24 27.92 -11.48
N PHE A 423 -32.00 28.07 -11.95
CA PHE A 423 -30.83 27.86 -11.10
C PHE A 423 -30.68 29.00 -10.10
N LYS A 424 -30.20 28.69 -8.90
CA LYS A 424 -29.98 29.69 -7.85
C LYS A 424 -28.94 30.72 -8.28
N ARG A 425 -29.07 31.93 -7.73
CA ARG A 425 -28.25 33.11 -8.09
C ARG A 425 -26.73 32.92 -7.96
N PHE A 426 -26.26 31.99 -7.13
CA PHE A 426 -24.83 31.71 -6.99
C PHE A 426 -24.26 30.86 -8.16
N ILE A 427 -25.09 30.42 -9.10
CA ILE A 427 -24.69 29.67 -10.29
C ILE A 427 -24.61 30.65 -11.46
N ASN A 428 -23.39 31.00 -11.85
CA ASN A 428 -23.15 32.01 -12.89
C ASN A 428 -23.39 31.47 -14.31
N ASN A 429 -22.92 30.24 -14.58
CA ASN A 429 -22.99 29.60 -15.89
C ASN A 429 -23.30 28.11 -15.75
N LYS A 430 -23.81 27.49 -16.82
CA LYS A 430 -24.12 26.05 -16.89
C LYS A 430 -23.84 25.51 -18.29
N LYS A 431 -23.36 24.26 -18.37
CA LYS A 431 -23.23 23.52 -19.61
C LYS A 431 -23.69 22.09 -19.37
N PHE A 432 -24.57 21.60 -20.24
CA PHE A 432 -24.98 20.20 -20.26
C PHE A 432 -24.02 19.43 -21.15
N LEU A 433 -23.49 18.33 -20.63
CA LEU A 433 -22.63 17.42 -21.38
C LEU A 433 -23.53 16.31 -21.94
N THR A 434 -23.62 16.22 -23.27
CA THR A 434 -24.51 15.28 -23.98
C THR A 434 -23.74 14.21 -24.76
N GLU A 435 -22.40 14.23 -24.73
CA GLU A 435 -21.56 13.29 -25.48
C GLU A 435 -21.20 12.05 -24.63
N GLU A 436 -21.33 10.85 -25.18
CA GLU A 436 -21.05 9.56 -24.52
C GLU A 436 -19.63 9.45 -23.94
N ASN A 437 -18.64 10.07 -24.59
CA ASN A 437 -17.23 10.07 -24.15
C ASN A 437 -16.91 11.16 -23.09
N SER A 438 -17.92 11.80 -22.50
CA SER A 438 -17.70 12.87 -21.51
C SER A 438 -17.32 12.36 -20.13
N VAL A 439 -17.74 11.15 -19.78
CA VAL A 439 -17.58 10.57 -18.43
C VAL A 439 -16.52 9.48 -18.46
N ILE A 440 -15.56 9.55 -17.54
CA ILE A 440 -14.61 8.48 -17.27
C ILE A 440 -15.07 7.80 -15.98
N THR A 441 -15.46 6.54 -16.03
CA THR A 441 -15.61 5.76 -14.78
C THR A 441 -14.24 5.32 -14.29
N GLY A 442 -14.03 5.28 -12.97
CA GLY A 442 -12.81 4.76 -12.35
C GLY A 442 -12.54 3.30 -12.74
N ARG A 443 -11.45 2.72 -12.23
CA ARG A 443 -11.02 1.33 -12.54
C ARG A 443 -11.93 0.24 -11.91
N GLY A 444 -13.23 0.49 -11.81
CA GLY A 444 -14.30 -0.42 -11.41
C GLY A 444 -14.97 -1.11 -12.61
N LEU A 445 -16.04 -1.87 -12.35
CA LEU A 445 -16.67 -2.71 -13.37
C LEU A 445 -17.56 -1.96 -14.39
N ASN A 446 -17.65 -0.63 -14.30
CA ASN A 446 -18.35 0.23 -15.26
C ASN A 446 -19.81 -0.18 -15.58
N ILE A 447 -20.52 -0.67 -14.56
CA ILE A 447 -21.87 -1.23 -14.66
C ILE A 447 -22.87 -0.20 -15.24
N GLU A 448 -22.68 1.09 -14.95
CA GLU A 448 -23.58 2.15 -15.44
C GLU A 448 -23.49 2.33 -16.96
N GLN A 449 -22.29 2.22 -17.55
CA GLN A 449 -22.13 2.33 -19.00
C GLN A 449 -22.79 1.15 -19.71
N PHE A 450 -22.60 -0.08 -19.22
CA PHE A 450 -23.25 -1.27 -19.81
C PHE A 450 -24.78 -1.23 -19.75
N VAL A 451 -25.36 -0.73 -18.64
CA VAL A 451 -26.82 -0.58 -18.53
C VAL A 451 -27.34 0.51 -19.48
N HIS A 452 -26.55 1.55 -19.73
CA HIS A 452 -26.90 2.59 -20.69
C HIS A 452 -26.90 2.05 -22.14
N GLU A 453 -25.79 1.42 -22.54
CA GLU A 453 -25.63 0.79 -23.86
C GLU A 453 -26.75 -0.24 -24.14
N ALA A 454 -27.09 -1.08 -23.15
CA ALA A 454 -28.16 -2.08 -23.30
C ALA A 454 -29.56 -1.48 -23.43
N VAL A 455 -29.81 -0.28 -22.88
CA VAL A 455 -31.10 0.41 -23.01
C VAL A 455 -31.20 1.14 -24.35
N GLU A 456 -30.11 1.73 -24.82
CA GLU A 456 -30.02 2.31 -26.17
C GLU A 456 -30.19 1.23 -27.25
N ASP A 457 -29.52 0.08 -27.10
CA ASP A 457 -29.70 -1.10 -27.97
C ASP A 457 -31.15 -1.64 -27.98
N SER A 458 -31.94 -1.34 -26.94
CA SER A 458 -33.37 -1.69 -26.87
C SER A 458 -34.28 -0.69 -27.60
N GLY A 459 -33.71 0.35 -28.22
CA GLY A 459 -34.42 1.41 -28.95
C GLY A 459 -34.98 2.52 -28.06
N ILE A 460 -34.50 2.63 -26.81
CA ILE A 460 -34.90 3.66 -25.85
C ILE A 460 -33.82 4.73 -25.82
N GLU A 461 -33.91 5.70 -26.73
CA GLU A 461 -32.99 6.82 -26.85
C GLU A 461 -33.40 8.01 -25.94
N GLU A 462 -32.51 8.98 -25.71
CA GLU A 462 -32.82 10.15 -24.85
C GLU A 462 -34.07 10.90 -25.36
N GLY A 463 -34.95 11.29 -24.44
CA GLY A 463 -36.26 11.84 -24.75
C GLY A 463 -37.39 10.80 -24.78
N HIS A 464 -37.11 9.49 -24.90
CA HIS A 464 -38.12 8.46 -24.65
C HIS A 464 -38.59 8.57 -23.18
N SER A 465 -39.89 8.45 -22.92
CA SER A 465 -40.46 8.68 -21.57
C SER A 465 -39.85 7.79 -20.49
N LEU A 466 -39.38 6.59 -20.89
CA LEU A 466 -38.74 5.60 -20.03
C LEU A 466 -37.23 5.81 -19.83
N HIS A 467 -36.57 6.68 -20.61
CA HIS A 467 -35.12 6.91 -20.52
C HIS A 467 -34.71 7.43 -19.12
N ASN A 468 -35.58 8.22 -18.48
CA ASN A 468 -35.38 8.68 -17.10
C ASN A 468 -35.33 7.54 -16.05
N LEU A 469 -35.78 6.32 -16.39
CA LEU A 469 -35.75 5.16 -15.51
C LEU A 469 -34.43 4.39 -15.56
N VAL A 470 -33.59 4.62 -16.57
CA VAL A 470 -32.25 4.00 -16.70
C VAL A 470 -31.42 4.28 -15.46
N ARG A 471 -31.40 5.54 -15.02
CA ARG A 471 -30.73 5.97 -13.78
C ARG A 471 -31.58 5.81 -12.50
N SER A 472 -32.53 4.87 -12.52
CA SER A 472 -33.03 4.12 -11.35
C SER A 472 -32.79 2.61 -11.49
N LEU A 473 -32.72 2.09 -12.71
CA LEU A 473 -32.44 0.69 -13.01
C LEU A 473 -31.03 0.31 -12.55
N SER A 474 -30.00 1.09 -12.90
CA SER A 474 -28.62 0.82 -12.49
C SER A 474 -28.46 0.78 -10.95
N THR A 475 -29.08 1.72 -10.24
CA THR A 475 -29.06 1.77 -8.77
C THR A 475 -29.77 0.57 -8.16
N ARG A 476 -30.94 0.18 -8.68
CA ARG A 476 -31.68 -0.99 -8.18
C ARG A 476 -31.00 -2.32 -8.47
N LEU A 477 -30.26 -2.42 -9.58
CA LEU A 477 -29.45 -3.60 -9.91
C LEU A 477 -28.26 -3.74 -8.96
N LEU A 478 -27.63 -2.63 -8.56
CA LEU A 478 -26.56 -2.61 -7.56
C LEU A 478 -27.08 -2.93 -6.14
N ASP A 479 -28.30 -2.50 -5.79
CA ASP A 479 -28.93 -2.76 -4.48
C ASP A 479 -29.56 -4.16 -4.36
N ALA A 480 -29.57 -4.95 -5.44
CA ALA A 480 -30.24 -6.25 -5.49
C ALA A 480 -29.56 -7.35 -4.65
N ARG A 481 -28.30 -7.15 -4.22
CA ARG A 481 -27.51 -8.13 -3.46
C ARG A 481 -26.82 -7.49 -2.27
N SER A 482 -26.37 -8.35 -1.34
CA SER A 482 -25.66 -7.88 -0.15
C SER A 482 -24.23 -7.47 -0.50
N GLU A 483 -23.79 -6.32 0.03
CA GLU A 483 -22.46 -5.71 -0.23
C GLU A 483 -21.28 -6.68 -0.07
N SER A 484 -21.36 -7.65 0.87
CA SER A 484 -20.30 -8.65 1.08
C SER A 484 -20.25 -9.72 -0.01
N THR A 485 -21.37 -10.01 -0.65
CA THR A 485 -21.49 -10.97 -1.76
C THR A 485 -20.98 -10.34 -3.06
N ASP A 486 -21.32 -9.08 -3.31
CA ASP A 486 -20.85 -8.36 -4.51
C ASP A 486 -19.34 -8.14 -4.48
N LYS A 487 -18.77 -7.77 -3.31
CA LYS A 487 -17.31 -7.70 -3.15
C LYS A 487 -16.64 -9.03 -3.50
N LYS A 488 -17.16 -10.15 -3.00
CA LYS A 488 -16.61 -11.48 -3.28
C LYS A 488 -16.60 -11.81 -4.78
N TYR A 489 -17.70 -11.54 -5.49
CA TYR A 489 -17.80 -11.81 -6.92
C TYR A 489 -17.01 -10.83 -7.77
N TYR A 490 -16.98 -9.55 -7.40
CA TYR A 490 -16.11 -8.57 -8.02
C TYR A 490 -14.64 -8.99 -7.98
N TYR A 491 -14.14 -9.42 -6.82
CA TYR A 491 -12.75 -9.89 -6.70
C TYR A 491 -12.50 -11.17 -7.51
N GLY A 492 -13.45 -12.09 -7.54
CA GLY A 492 -13.34 -13.28 -8.38
C GLY A 492 -13.33 -12.93 -9.87
N PHE A 493 -14.10 -11.93 -10.29
CA PHE A 493 -14.14 -11.47 -11.67
C PHE A 493 -12.85 -10.75 -12.07
N MET A 494 -12.26 -9.94 -11.19
CA MET A 494 -10.97 -9.29 -11.48
C MET A 494 -9.84 -10.31 -11.70
N LYS A 495 -9.89 -11.47 -11.04
CA LYS A 495 -8.95 -12.57 -11.32
C LYS A 495 -9.15 -13.18 -12.71
N TRP A 496 -10.41 -13.30 -13.15
CA TRP A 496 -10.73 -13.69 -14.52
C TRP A 496 -10.26 -12.64 -15.52
N LYS A 497 -10.57 -11.36 -15.29
CA LYS A 497 -10.11 -10.24 -16.14
C LYS A 497 -8.59 -10.23 -16.29
N ARG A 498 -7.84 -10.48 -15.22
CA ARG A 498 -6.38 -10.62 -15.28
C ARG A 498 -5.95 -11.77 -16.20
N PHE A 499 -6.53 -12.96 -16.04
CA PHE A 499 -6.24 -14.09 -16.92
C PHE A 499 -6.53 -13.74 -18.39
N CYS A 500 -7.61 -13.00 -18.65
CA CYS A 500 -7.89 -12.50 -19.98
C CYS A 500 -6.80 -11.55 -20.49
N ILE A 501 -6.37 -10.57 -19.70
CA ILE A 501 -5.30 -9.64 -20.08
C ILE A 501 -3.99 -10.38 -20.37
N GLU A 502 -3.61 -11.34 -19.52
CA GLU A 502 -2.39 -12.15 -19.70
C GLU A 502 -2.39 -12.95 -21.01
N HIS A 503 -3.57 -13.34 -21.50
CA HIS A 503 -3.75 -14.13 -22.70
C HIS A 503 -4.35 -13.34 -23.88
N SER A 504 -4.42 -12.01 -23.78
CA SER A 504 -5.02 -11.13 -24.79
C SER A 504 -6.46 -11.51 -25.19
N LEU A 505 -7.26 -11.93 -24.21
CA LEU A 505 -8.66 -12.32 -24.38
C LEU A 505 -9.61 -11.20 -23.92
N LEU A 506 -10.85 -11.24 -24.42
CA LEU A 506 -11.92 -10.38 -23.93
C LEU A 506 -12.48 -10.92 -22.61
N SER A 507 -12.59 -10.05 -21.61
CA SER A 507 -13.14 -10.40 -20.29
C SER A 507 -14.67 -10.30 -20.22
N LEU A 508 -15.25 -9.42 -21.04
CA LEU A 508 -16.68 -9.19 -21.25
C LEU A 508 -16.90 -8.74 -22.72
N PRO A 509 -17.83 -9.35 -23.48
CA PRO A 509 -18.44 -10.65 -23.22
C PRO A 509 -17.39 -11.77 -23.32
N ALA A 510 -17.39 -12.68 -22.36
CA ALA A 510 -16.46 -13.81 -22.29
C ALA A 510 -16.94 -14.97 -23.17
N SER A 511 -16.00 -15.57 -23.91
CA SER A 511 -16.28 -16.82 -24.61
C SER A 511 -16.35 -18.00 -23.63
N PRO A 512 -17.37 -18.89 -23.72
CA PRO A 512 -17.47 -20.07 -22.87
C PRO A 512 -16.22 -20.96 -22.87
N ILE A 513 -15.52 -21.06 -24.01
CA ILE A 513 -14.29 -21.86 -24.12
C ILE A 513 -13.14 -21.24 -23.32
N HIS A 514 -13.03 -19.91 -23.29
CA HIS A 514 -11.99 -19.23 -22.53
C HIS A 514 -12.21 -19.41 -21.02
N ILE A 515 -13.47 -19.43 -20.57
CA ILE A 515 -13.81 -19.71 -19.17
C ILE A 515 -13.47 -21.15 -18.80
N ALA A 516 -13.78 -22.11 -19.68
CA ALA A 516 -13.41 -23.50 -19.47
C ALA A 516 -11.88 -23.65 -19.35
N LEU A 517 -11.11 -23.00 -20.23
CA LEU A 517 -9.64 -22.98 -20.15
C LEU A 517 -9.15 -22.35 -18.84
N TYR A 518 -9.79 -21.27 -18.38
CA TYR A 518 -9.46 -20.66 -17.09
C TYR A 518 -9.71 -21.60 -15.90
N PHE A 519 -10.81 -22.36 -15.92
CA PHE A 519 -11.09 -23.33 -14.86
C PHE A 519 -10.09 -24.48 -14.84
N VAL A 520 -9.68 -24.98 -16.01
CA VAL A 520 -8.58 -25.95 -16.12
C VAL A 520 -7.30 -25.36 -15.56
N HIS A 521 -6.93 -24.14 -15.97
CA HIS A 521 -5.76 -23.43 -15.45
C HIS A 521 -5.80 -23.27 -13.92
N LEU A 522 -6.97 -22.98 -13.32
CA LEU A 522 -7.13 -22.90 -11.87
C LEU A 522 -6.89 -24.27 -11.21
N LEU A 523 -7.42 -25.35 -11.77
CA LEU A 523 -7.26 -26.71 -11.23
C LEU A 523 -5.81 -27.20 -11.35
N ASP A 524 -5.17 -27.00 -12.49
CA ASP A 524 -3.78 -27.41 -12.74
C ASP A 524 -2.79 -26.68 -11.82
N ASN A 525 -3.12 -25.45 -11.42
CA ASN A 525 -2.35 -24.66 -10.45
C ASN A 525 -2.76 -24.93 -8.98
N GLY A 526 -3.43 -26.05 -8.69
CA GLY A 526 -3.76 -26.48 -7.33
C GLY A 526 -5.01 -25.81 -6.73
N GLY A 527 -5.85 -25.20 -7.55
CA GLY A 527 -7.12 -24.60 -7.13
C GLY A 527 -8.11 -25.64 -6.60
N THR A 528 -8.86 -25.28 -5.55
CA THR A 528 -9.91 -26.13 -4.99
C THR A 528 -11.24 -25.93 -5.73
N PHE A 529 -12.21 -26.83 -5.51
CA PHE A 529 -13.59 -26.61 -5.98
C PHE A 529 -14.13 -25.24 -5.53
N SER A 530 -13.85 -24.78 -4.31
CA SER A 530 -14.29 -23.46 -3.85
C SER A 530 -13.71 -22.31 -4.69
N THR A 531 -12.49 -22.46 -5.20
CA THR A 531 -11.85 -21.47 -6.09
C THR A 531 -12.57 -21.41 -7.43
N VAL A 532 -12.79 -22.56 -8.06
CA VAL A 532 -13.49 -22.67 -9.34
C VAL A 532 -14.96 -22.22 -9.22
N ASN A 533 -15.64 -22.63 -8.14
CA ASN A 533 -17.01 -22.23 -7.86
C ASN A 533 -17.13 -20.71 -7.64
N THR A 534 -16.15 -20.09 -6.96
CA THR A 534 -16.12 -18.63 -6.83
C THR A 534 -15.91 -17.96 -8.20
N ALA A 535 -14.97 -18.45 -9.02
CA ALA A 535 -14.75 -17.94 -10.37
C ALA A 535 -16.01 -18.04 -11.24
N PHE A 536 -16.69 -19.19 -11.23
CA PHE A 536 -17.95 -19.43 -11.92
C PHE A 536 -19.00 -18.37 -11.59
N TYR A 537 -19.33 -18.21 -10.30
CA TYR A 537 -20.35 -17.25 -9.91
C TYR A 537 -19.92 -15.81 -10.10
N SER A 538 -18.62 -15.53 -10.12
CA SER A 538 -18.09 -14.19 -10.39
C SER A 538 -18.23 -13.79 -11.85
N VAL A 539 -17.91 -14.70 -12.78
CA VAL A 539 -18.09 -14.50 -14.22
C VAL A 539 -19.58 -14.39 -14.55
N LYS A 540 -20.39 -15.31 -14.01
CA LYS A 540 -21.85 -15.28 -14.12
C LYS A 540 -22.41 -13.94 -13.65
N TRP A 541 -22.08 -13.53 -12.43
CA TRP A 541 -22.54 -12.26 -11.87
C TRP A 541 -22.12 -11.06 -12.74
N ALA A 542 -20.88 -11.01 -13.20
CA ALA A 542 -20.40 -9.90 -14.02
C ALA A 542 -21.12 -9.83 -15.38
N HIS A 543 -21.46 -10.98 -15.99
CA HIS A 543 -22.21 -10.99 -17.25
C HIS A 543 -23.68 -10.62 -17.02
N GLU A 544 -24.32 -11.18 -15.97
CA GLU A 544 -25.70 -10.86 -15.60
C GLU A 544 -25.87 -9.37 -15.28
N ILE A 545 -24.95 -8.77 -14.52
CA ILE A 545 -25.04 -7.36 -14.11
C ILE A 545 -24.75 -6.40 -15.27
N CYS A 546 -23.97 -6.85 -16.27
CA CYS A 546 -23.71 -6.11 -17.51
C CYS A 546 -24.73 -6.43 -18.62
N GLY A 547 -25.82 -7.16 -18.33
CA GLY A 547 -26.87 -7.49 -19.30
C GLY A 547 -26.43 -8.44 -20.43
N GLN A 548 -25.27 -9.10 -20.29
CA GLN A 548 -24.72 -10.02 -21.28
C GLN A 548 -25.23 -11.46 -21.05
N LEU A 549 -25.20 -12.29 -22.10
CA LEU A 549 -25.52 -13.72 -21.99
C LEU A 549 -24.58 -14.40 -20.99
N ASP A 550 -25.14 -15.17 -20.06
CA ASP A 550 -24.36 -15.95 -19.07
C ASP A 550 -23.52 -17.02 -19.80
N PRO A 551 -22.20 -16.84 -19.95
CA PRO A 551 -21.36 -17.79 -20.67
C PRO A 551 -21.13 -19.06 -19.84
N THR A 552 -21.45 -19.03 -18.55
CA THR A 552 -21.33 -20.17 -17.65
C THR A 552 -22.49 -21.15 -17.77
N SER A 553 -23.59 -20.75 -18.45
CA SER A 553 -24.70 -21.64 -18.82
C SER A 553 -24.30 -22.71 -19.84
N ASN A 554 -23.17 -22.52 -20.54
CA ASN A 554 -22.67 -23.46 -21.53
C ASN A 554 -22.28 -24.83 -20.93
N THR A 555 -22.64 -25.91 -21.63
CA THR A 555 -22.42 -27.29 -21.19
C THR A 555 -20.96 -27.63 -20.88
N PHE A 556 -19.99 -27.06 -21.61
CA PHE A 556 -18.56 -27.27 -21.33
C PHE A 556 -18.18 -26.72 -19.95
N VAL A 557 -18.64 -25.51 -19.61
CA VAL A 557 -18.33 -24.85 -18.35
C VAL A 557 -19.02 -25.58 -17.17
N GLN A 558 -20.27 -25.99 -17.35
CA GLN A 558 -21.04 -26.76 -16.36
C GLN A 558 -20.41 -28.12 -16.06
N ASN A 559 -20.07 -28.89 -17.10
CA ASN A 559 -19.44 -30.20 -16.95
C ASN A 559 -18.07 -30.10 -16.26
N LEU A 560 -17.32 -29.02 -16.53
CA LEU A 560 -16.04 -28.78 -15.90
C LEU A 560 -16.18 -28.38 -14.41
N LEU A 561 -17.20 -27.59 -14.06
CA LEU A 561 -17.52 -27.30 -12.66
C LEU A 561 -17.89 -28.58 -11.89
N GLU A 562 -18.70 -29.47 -12.49
CA GLU A 562 -19.03 -30.77 -11.90
C GLU A 562 -17.81 -31.70 -11.80
N SER A 563 -16.90 -31.66 -12.78
CA SER A 563 -15.62 -32.36 -12.71
C SER A 563 -14.76 -31.85 -11.54
N ALA A 564 -14.65 -30.53 -11.37
CA ALA A 564 -13.94 -29.91 -10.24
C ALA A 564 -14.54 -30.32 -8.88
N LYS A 565 -15.87 -30.43 -8.81
CA LYS A 565 -16.61 -30.87 -7.62
C LYS A 565 -16.32 -32.33 -7.26
N ARG A 566 -16.26 -33.22 -8.25
CA ARG A 566 -15.92 -34.65 -8.06
C ARG A 566 -14.46 -34.88 -7.70
N THR A 567 -13.57 -34.04 -8.23
CA THR A 567 -12.11 -34.15 -8.03
C THR A 567 -11.66 -33.51 -6.71
N ALA A 568 -12.55 -32.80 -5.99
CA ALA A 568 -12.26 -32.21 -4.69
C ALA A 568 -11.98 -33.31 -3.64
N LYS A 569 -10.70 -33.65 -3.46
CA LYS A 569 -10.23 -34.73 -2.58
C LYS A 569 -10.33 -34.45 -1.08
N ASN A 570 -10.69 -33.23 -0.67
CA ASN A 570 -10.68 -32.85 0.74
C ASN A 570 -12.11 -32.80 1.30
N PRO A 571 -12.51 -33.73 2.20
CA PRO A 571 -13.71 -33.51 3.00
C PRO A 571 -13.52 -32.21 3.80
N VAL A 572 -14.60 -31.43 3.92
CA VAL A 572 -14.59 -30.22 4.76
C VAL A 572 -14.29 -30.66 6.19
N ASN A 573 -13.07 -30.38 6.67
CA ASN A 573 -12.69 -30.67 8.05
C ASN A 573 -13.41 -29.67 8.96
N LYS A 574 -14.60 -30.06 9.44
CA LYS A 574 -15.37 -29.25 10.38
C LYS A 574 -14.64 -29.29 11.72
N LYS A 575 -14.44 -28.11 12.34
CA LYS A 575 -13.96 -28.07 13.72
C LYS A 575 -14.95 -28.78 14.63
N ASP A 576 -14.45 -29.44 15.67
CA ASP A 576 -15.30 -30.05 16.67
C ASP A 576 -16.21 -28.99 17.31
N PRO A 577 -17.50 -29.30 17.53
CA PRO A 577 -18.42 -28.38 18.16
C PRO A 577 -18.02 -28.13 19.62
N VAL A 578 -18.23 -26.91 20.10
CA VAL A 578 -18.12 -26.61 21.54
C VAL A 578 -19.22 -27.37 22.27
N SER A 579 -18.86 -28.22 23.23
CA SER A 579 -19.81 -28.96 24.07
C SER A 579 -20.20 -28.16 25.31
N LYS A 580 -21.30 -28.56 25.96
CA LYS A 580 -21.71 -28.00 27.26
C LYS A 580 -20.59 -28.17 28.31
N ASP A 581 -19.91 -29.30 28.30
CA ASP A 581 -18.86 -29.61 29.30
C ASP A 581 -17.67 -28.66 29.16
N ILE A 582 -17.23 -28.35 27.93
CA ILE A 582 -16.18 -27.36 27.67
C ILE A 582 -16.57 -25.98 28.22
N LEU A 583 -17.84 -25.60 28.12
CA LEU A 583 -18.33 -24.33 28.67
C LEU A 583 -18.35 -24.33 30.21
N ILE A 584 -18.72 -25.45 30.83
CA ILE A 584 -18.67 -25.62 32.29
C ILE A 584 -17.22 -25.53 32.78
N ASP A 585 -16.28 -26.18 32.09
CA ASP A 585 -14.86 -26.14 32.43
C ASP A 585 -14.29 -24.72 32.29
N LEU A 586 -14.64 -24.00 31.22
CA LEU A 586 -14.26 -22.60 31.03
C LEU A 586 -14.82 -21.70 32.14
N CYS A 587 -16.10 -21.88 32.51
CA CYS A 587 -16.68 -21.14 33.63
C CYS A 587 -15.97 -21.44 34.95
N SER A 588 -15.65 -22.70 35.20
CA SER A 588 -14.98 -23.14 36.43
C SER A 588 -13.55 -22.60 36.53
N MET A 589 -12.83 -22.54 35.40
CA MET A 589 -11.46 -22.02 35.32
C MET A 589 -11.40 -20.51 35.62
N TYR A 590 -12.41 -19.75 35.20
CA TYR A 590 -12.42 -18.29 35.26
C TYR A 590 -13.45 -17.69 36.24
N GLN A 591 -14.12 -18.50 37.07
CA GLN A 591 -15.20 -18.06 37.97
C GLN A 591 -14.79 -16.96 38.96
N TYR A 592 -13.51 -16.90 39.33
CA TYR A 592 -12.97 -15.91 40.28
C TYR A 592 -12.10 -14.84 39.59
N SER A 593 -12.13 -14.77 38.25
CA SER A 593 -11.37 -13.76 37.54
C SER A 593 -11.99 -12.37 37.73
N ASN A 594 -11.17 -11.42 38.19
CA ASN A 594 -11.54 -10.00 38.25
C ASN A 594 -11.15 -9.23 36.97
N ASP A 595 -10.58 -9.92 35.97
CA ASP A 595 -10.26 -9.31 34.68
C ASP A 595 -11.54 -9.18 33.85
N LEU A 596 -11.97 -7.94 33.63
CA LEU A 596 -13.16 -7.60 32.86
C LEU A 596 -13.10 -8.15 31.43
N THR A 597 -11.92 -8.29 30.85
CA THR A 597 -11.71 -8.86 29.51
C THR A 597 -12.10 -10.33 29.49
N VAL A 598 -11.61 -11.08 30.48
CA VAL A 598 -11.90 -12.51 30.65
C VAL A 598 -13.39 -12.72 30.91
N VAL A 599 -13.99 -11.92 31.81
CA VAL A 599 -15.43 -12.00 32.11
C VAL A 599 -16.28 -11.67 30.88
N ARG A 600 -15.92 -10.63 30.12
CA ARG A 600 -16.58 -10.26 28.87
C ARG A 600 -16.54 -11.39 27.85
N ASP A 601 -15.36 -11.97 27.62
CA ASP A 601 -15.18 -13.02 26.61
C ASP A 601 -15.92 -14.31 27.01
N LEU A 602 -15.91 -14.66 28.30
CA LEU A 602 -16.69 -15.78 28.82
C LEU A 602 -18.20 -15.58 28.61
N VAL A 603 -18.73 -14.39 28.93
CA VAL A 603 -20.14 -14.04 28.69
C VAL A 603 -20.47 -14.09 27.20
N MET A 604 -19.58 -13.58 26.35
CA MET A 604 -19.75 -13.61 24.90
C MET A 604 -19.83 -15.04 24.35
N ILE A 605 -18.94 -15.94 24.80
CA ILE A 605 -18.96 -17.35 24.40
C ILE A 605 -20.26 -18.02 24.84
N LEU A 606 -20.67 -17.81 26.09
CA LEU A 606 -21.91 -18.38 26.64
C LEU A 606 -23.15 -17.88 25.91
N LEU A 607 -23.24 -16.57 25.66
CA LEU A 607 -24.36 -15.99 24.90
C LEU A 607 -24.38 -16.50 23.46
N SER A 608 -23.23 -16.57 22.79
CA SER A 608 -23.15 -17.16 21.45
C SER A 608 -23.63 -18.59 21.41
N PHE A 609 -23.29 -19.39 22.42
CA PHE A 609 -23.75 -20.78 22.52
C PHE A 609 -25.24 -20.87 22.82
N SER A 610 -25.73 -20.14 23.82
CA SER A 610 -27.12 -20.25 24.29
C SER A 610 -28.15 -19.63 23.33
N ALA A 611 -27.77 -18.54 22.66
CA ALA A 611 -28.62 -17.82 21.71
C ALA A 611 -28.34 -18.19 20.24
N PHE A 612 -27.42 -19.13 19.98
CA PHE A 612 -26.97 -19.53 18.64
C PHE A 612 -26.50 -18.35 17.76
N LEU A 613 -25.90 -17.34 18.38
CA LEU A 613 -25.50 -16.11 17.69
C LEU A 613 -24.22 -16.30 16.90
N ARG A 614 -24.22 -15.79 15.67
CA ARG A 614 -23.00 -15.58 14.90
C ARG A 614 -22.18 -14.46 15.53
N PHE A 615 -20.87 -14.50 15.35
CA PHE A 615 -19.96 -13.45 15.80
C PHE A 615 -20.43 -12.04 15.38
N SER A 616 -20.90 -11.86 14.15
CA SER A 616 -21.37 -10.56 13.65
C SER A 616 -22.64 -10.05 14.35
N GLU A 617 -23.47 -10.96 14.87
CA GLU A 617 -24.68 -10.63 15.62
C GLU A 617 -24.29 -10.22 17.04
N LEU A 618 -23.39 -11.00 17.67
CA LEU A 618 -22.87 -10.73 19.01
C LEU A 618 -22.07 -9.41 19.08
N SER A 619 -21.18 -9.17 18.12
CA SER A 619 -20.28 -7.99 18.12
C SER A 619 -21.02 -6.67 17.91
N GLN A 620 -22.27 -6.70 17.48
CA GLN A 620 -23.11 -5.51 17.23
C GLN A 620 -24.10 -5.23 18.34
N LEU A 621 -24.25 -6.14 19.32
CA LEU A 621 -25.11 -5.93 20.48
C LEU A 621 -24.63 -4.74 21.29
N LYS A 622 -25.57 -3.86 21.64
CA LYS A 622 -25.35 -2.76 22.58
C LYS A 622 -26.03 -3.09 23.91
N CYS A 623 -25.65 -2.42 24.99
CA CYS A 623 -26.32 -2.60 26.29
C CYS A 623 -27.84 -2.42 26.20
N ASN A 624 -28.32 -1.47 25.39
CA ASN A 624 -29.74 -1.21 25.18
C ASN A 624 -30.47 -2.30 24.36
N ASP A 625 -29.74 -3.25 23.78
CA ASP A 625 -30.31 -4.39 23.07
C ASP A 625 -30.49 -5.61 23.98
N VAL A 626 -30.05 -5.52 25.24
CA VAL A 626 -30.14 -6.59 26.24
C VAL A 626 -31.14 -6.19 27.31
N THR A 627 -32.20 -6.99 27.47
CA THR A 627 -33.16 -6.81 28.57
C THR A 627 -33.15 -8.04 29.45
N ILE A 628 -32.74 -7.87 30.71
CA ILE A 628 -32.77 -8.93 31.71
C ILE A 628 -34.17 -8.97 32.31
N LYS A 629 -34.83 -10.12 32.25
CA LYS A 629 -36.14 -10.37 32.85
C LYS A 629 -36.02 -11.50 33.88
N GLU A 630 -37.08 -11.67 34.67
CA GLU A 630 -37.14 -12.75 35.65
C GLU A 630 -37.19 -14.10 34.92
N GLY A 631 -36.11 -14.88 35.03
CA GLY A 631 -36.01 -16.22 34.45
C GLY A 631 -35.50 -16.30 33.00
N TYR A 632 -35.29 -15.19 32.30
CA TYR A 632 -34.73 -15.18 30.94
C TYR A 632 -34.15 -13.82 30.54
N LEU A 633 -33.36 -13.82 29.47
CA LEU A 633 -32.71 -12.65 28.89
C LEU A 633 -33.21 -12.47 27.45
N VAL A 634 -33.58 -11.24 27.10
CA VAL A 634 -34.05 -10.88 25.75
C VAL A 634 -32.93 -10.14 25.02
N LEU A 635 -32.56 -10.62 23.84
CA LEU A 635 -31.58 -10.01 22.95
C LEU A 635 -32.27 -9.48 21.70
N LYS A 636 -32.15 -8.18 21.44
CA LYS A 636 -32.65 -7.57 20.22
C LYS A 636 -31.58 -7.61 19.13
N ILE A 637 -31.70 -8.56 18.21
CA ILE A 637 -30.79 -8.72 17.07
C ILE A 637 -31.26 -7.81 15.94
N ARG A 638 -30.56 -6.69 15.75
CA ARG A 638 -30.92 -5.67 14.76
C ARG A 638 -30.69 -6.11 13.30
N LYS A 639 -29.78 -7.07 13.08
CA LYS A 639 -29.38 -7.57 11.76
C LYS A 639 -28.84 -8.99 11.90
N SER A 640 -29.39 -9.93 11.16
CA SER A 640 -28.88 -11.30 11.07
C SER A 640 -28.59 -11.68 9.61
N LYS A 641 -27.85 -12.77 9.38
CA LYS A 641 -27.60 -13.26 8.01
C LYS A 641 -28.86 -13.79 7.33
N THR A 642 -29.84 -14.26 8.12
CA THR A 642 -31.11 -14.83 7.65
C THR A 642 -32.21 -13.76 7.53
N ASP A 643 -32.02 -12.60 8.16
CA ASP A 643 -32.91 -11.44 8.04
C ASP A 643 -32.49 -10.56 6.85
N GLN A 644 -32.88 -10.99 5.66
CA GLN A 644 -32.56 -10.29 4.40
C GLN A 644 -33.16 -8.87 4.35
N TYR A 645 -34.25 -8.61 5.08
CA TYR A 645 -34.99 -7.33 5.05
C TYR A 645 -34.72 -6.42 6.25
N ARG A 646 -33.85 -6.84 7.19
CA ARG A 646 -33.49 -6.09 8.41
C ARG A 646 -34.70 -5.75 9.29
N ALA A 647 -35.67 -6.65 9.39
CA ALA A 647 -36.80 -6.49 10.29
C ALA A 647 -36.37 -6.52 11.78
N GLY A 648 -35.21 -7.11 12.06
CA GLY A 648 -34.75 -7.42 13.40
C GLY A 648 -35.48 -8.61 14.00
N ASP A 649 -34.85 -9.25 14.98
CA ASP A 649 -35.42 -10.41 15.67
C ASP A 649 -35.14 -10.34 17.18
N GLU A 650 -36.03 -10.90 18.00
CA GLU A 650 -35.86 -11.01 19.44
C GLU A 650 -35.49 -12.43 19.82
N VAL A 651 -34.26 -12.63 20.31
CA VAL A 651 -33.78 -13.94 20.77
C VAL A 651 -33.93 -14.03 22.29
N LEU A 652 -34.65 -15.06 22.74
CA LEU A 652 -34.87 -15.34 24.15
C LEU A 652 -33.87 -16.37 24.65
N VAL A 653 -33.11 -16.01 25.68
CA VAL A 653 -32.16 -16.90 26.37
C VAL A 653 -32.73 -17.24 27.74
N SER A 654 -33.20 -18.46 27.92
CA SER A 654 -33.68 -18.94 29.23
C SER A 654 -32.56 -18.95 30.26
N ARG A 655 -32.88 -18.69 31.53
CA ARG A 655 -31.96 -18.92 32.64
C ARG A 655 -31.59 -20.40 32.67
N GLY A 656 -30.31 -20.71 32.53
CA GLY A 656 -29.81 -22.08 32.64
C GLY A 656 -29.97 -22.59 34.07
N SER A 657 -30.47 -23.81 34.23
CA SER A 657 -30.22 -24.62 35.41
C SER A 657 -28.80 -25.16 35.25
N LEU A 658 -27.83 -24.59 35.97
CA LEU A 658 -26.50 -25.18 36.08
C LEU A 658 -26.60 -26.55 36.74
#